data_AF-A0AAN8CH60-F1
#
_entry.id   AF-A0AAN8CH60-F1
#
_cell.length_a   1.000
_cell.length_b   1.000
_cell.length_c   1.000
_cell.angle_alpha   90.00
_cell.angle_beta   90.00
_cell.angle_gamma   90.00
#
_symmetry.space_group_name_H-M   'P 1'
#
loop_
_entity.id
_entity.type
_entity.pdbx_description
1 polymer ?
#
loop_
_entity_poly.entity_id
_entity_poly.type
_entity_poly.pdbx_seq_one_letter_code
_entity_poly.pdbx_strand_id
1 'polypeptide(L)'
;MAEESLIEGEDENILYDLLVINEWPAETDTQLRGNKEHNTSVIAKAVTGPFRLVLHYLWYSPSSSCLPLGLVRLAHKQISWQLVLASNGKLLAVVQDQCVEIRSVRDDFGSIIGKCQVPKDPNPQWRKAAWSHDCTLLGYADSTGTVRLFDLIGSELFIIPPSVSFPGDFSCAVAGLIFLEYTGSAHWSAELLVITYGGGLKSYLVSVGTNQNFQENHSFSFSSHFSHGITSAIYHPGHRLLLVGGCESGDDCTSKASCYGITAWRTLSGSPHYKQVTSYEDDVSANQKRGFFKIPSFRFFARQGDEKDGVFRMSLSPDGALLAVIHFSGRLSLWDVPSLKQRATWSQDQQPGFDEINPEWKTSLERRKKIKDKEQYYPLEDVSWWSDVVLILARCSGSVTVSSVRTLRNLLGKSCEWFEPSPRVTAAHEVGFLSLECEVKLAQKRGRLESNLSGGASDDEEGDDGGDSDSDEESSAKARYFGYVKQGLYYVTEMERFAPPRKRPRTVMKNYRLVSLRSTTPEELYQRKIDNEEYGEALSLAQAYNLDSDLVYQRQWRKSTVSIASIQDYLSKICKRSWVLHECVERVPENVDATKELLQYGLKGTDLEALIAIGNREDGGRFIMPGDVDIDDLPYEDFLSGDEELEMKKERENKKRLELLAKVDFSRLTLEQKELCRSRLKLLSYLDRLETYEEILGGPHAAEQKYDAEFFKKFRSQNIVLSARNYARESNVQALDILFTYHGAELLQHRLAILHNFPETTSPHEYTTLLPEARKDADELALIPWDEERHREMDWCEVEECRAMLEQNLFDDDSFLYEETTDRLRFHTATPSIELLTDWYQTRAMDIDSCSRQVDCALSLVRLAKEREIPGLEILCDDLVTMETLVYETSCELSLTLKDLQHLSDIDKLRLLMKNSSMERYVKDTFQWMVPFLHRCEGQKEGAAKSLLREFLVSLAQQDLTLPLIVFQHSKPDCPQKIIGDPDQLMAVALESIYSSERDDQLSLCYDILECLPQRGYGQDTAITASLHDQVDKLEKHLR
;
A
#
# COMPACT_ATOMS: atom_id res chain seq x y z
N MET A 1 -45.96 -20.98 24.86
CA MET A 1 -44.55 -21.31 25.14
C MET A 1 -43.73 -21.67 23.88
N ALA A 2 -44.29 -22.28 22.82
CA ALA A 2 -43.57 -22.45 21.54
C ALA A 2 -43.72 -21.25 20.57
N GLU A 3 -44.65 -20.32 20.83
CA GLU A 3 -44.78 -19.07 20.08
C GLU A 3 -43.92 -17.93 20.66
N GLU A 4 -43.44 -18.01 21.89
CA GLU A 4 -42.57 -16.98 22.49
C GLU A 4 -41.11 -17.10 22.05
N SER A 5 -40.65 -18.30 21.67
CA SER A 5 -39.27 -18.53 21.23
C SER A 5 -38.97 -18.11 19.78
N LEU A 6 -40.00 -17.81 18.97
CA LEU A 6 -39.84 -17.22 17.63
C LEU A 6 -39.84 -15.67 17.69
N ILE A 7 -40.19 -15.08 18.83
CA ILE A 7 -40.39 -13.64 18.98
C ILE A 7 -39.11 -12.90 19.39
N GLU A 8 -38.13 -13.58 19.99
CA GLU A 8 -36.84 -12.96 20.38
C GLU A 8 -35.86 -12.77 19.21
N GLY A 9 -36.04 -13.49 18.08
CA GLY A 9 -35.17 -13.37 16.91
C GLY A 9 -35.49 -12.20 15.96
N GLU A 10 -36.58 -11.46 16.18
CA GLU A 10 -37.04 -10.40 15.24
C GLU A 10 -36.44 -9.01 15.53
N ASP A 11 -35.81 -8.80 16.70
CA ASP A 11 -35.19 -7.52 17.13
C ASP A 11 -33.65 -7.60 17.15
N GLU A 12 -33.04 -8.50 16.38
CA GLU A 12 -31.58 -8.52 16.19
C GLU A 12 -31.13 -7.29 15.37
N ASN A 13 -29.95 -6.76 15.70
CA ASN A 13 -29.41 -5.63 14.95
C ASN A 13 -29.02 -6.11 13.54
N ILE A 14 -29.42 -5.34 12.53
CA ILE A 14 -29.06 -5.59 11.14
C ILE A 14 -27.64 -5.06 10.92
N LEU A 15 -26.71 -5.94 10.57
CA LEU A 15 -25.43 -5.52 10.01
C LEU A 15 -25.65 -5.02 8.58
N TYR A 16 -25.12 -3.85 8.26
CA TYR A 16 -25.34 -3.23 6.97
C TYR A 16 -24.08 -2.58 6.41
N ASP A 17 -24.11 -2.34 5.11
CA ASP A 17 -23.10 -1.62 4.35
C ASP A 17 -23.76 -0.49 3.55
N LEU A 18 -23.04 0.62 3.38
CA LEU A 18 -23.47 1.82 2.66
C LEU A 18 -22.66 1.95 1.37
N LEU A 19 -23.34 1.77 0.25
CA LEU A 19 -22.73 1.81 -1.06
C LEU A 19 -23.24 3.02 -1.83
N VAL A 20 -22.34 3.93 -2.22
CA VAL A 20 -22.66 4.99 -3.17
C VAL A 20 -22.69 4.38 -4.58
N ILE A 21 -23.90 4.16 -5.10
CA ILE A 21 -24.11 3.57 -6.43
C ILE A 21 -23.73 4.56 -7.53
N ASN A 22 -24.10 5.82 -7.36
CA ASN A 22 -23.90 6.84 -8.38
C ASN A 22 -23.85 8.24 -7.78
N GLU A 23 -22.95 9.07 -8.31
CA GLU A 23 -22.87 10.49 -8.02
C GLU A 23 -23.10 11.27 -9.33
N TRP A 24 -24.05 12.20 -9.30
CA TRP A 24 -24.34 13.06 -10.46
C TRP A 24 -23.48 14.33 -10.41
N PRO A 25 -23.12 14.90 -11.58
CA PRO A 25 -22.37 16.14 -11.64
C PRO A 25 -23.10 17.30 -10.95
N ALA A 26 -22.33 18.19 -10.32
CA ALA A 26 -22.85 19.31 -9.56
C ALA A 26 -23.74 20.25 -10.39
N GLU A 27 -25.00 20.41 -9.99
CA GLU A 27 -25.90 21.37 -10.61
C GLU A 27 -25.81 22.73 -9.92
N THR A 28 -25.73 23.80 -10.71
CA THR A 28 -25.75 25.17 -10.18
C THR A 28 -27.16 25.73 -10.20
N ASP A 29 -27.66 26.08 -9.02
CA ASP A 29 -28.96 26.71 -8.85
C ASP A 29 -28.78 28.14 -8.32
N THR A 30 -29.64 29.04 -8.77
CA THR A 30 -29.57 30.45 -8.37
C THR A 30 -30.62 30.70 -7.31
N GLN A 31 -30.21 30.72 -6.05
CA GLN A 31 -31.17 30.96 -4.97
C GLN A 31 -31.58 32.44 -4.97
N LEU A 32 -32.80 32.74 -5.41
CA LEU A 32 -33.45 34.02 -5.15
C LEU A 32 -33.67 34.10 -3.64
N ARG A 33 -33.13 35.14 -3.01
CA ARG A 33 -33.36 35.39 -1.59
C ARG A 33 -34.81 35.80 -1.43
N GLY A 34 -35.70 34.81 -1.21
CA GLY A 34 -37.05 35.07 -0.70
C GLY A 34 -36.90 35.94 0.55
N ASN A 35 -37.75 36.95 0.69
CA ASN A 35 -37.80 37.75 1.91
C ASN A 35 -37.99 36.80 3.09
N LYS A 36 -36.88 36.43 3.77
CA LYS A 36 -36.95 35.99 5.14
C LYS A 36 -37.79 37.06 5.82
N GLU A 37 -38.96 36.70 6.32
CA GLU A 37 -39.64 37.47 7.34
C GLU A 37 -38.63 37.58 8.48
N HIS A 38 -37.81 38.64 8.42
CA HIS A 38 -36.99 39.02 9.54
C HIS A 38 -38.01 39.34 10.62
N ASN A 39 -37.82 38.77 11.81
CA ASN A 39 -38.50 39.19 13.02
C ASN A 39 -38.47 40.72 13.08
N THR A 40 -39.55 41.34 12.60
CA THR A 40 -39.68 42.78 12.55
C THR A 40 -40.08 43.20 13.94
N SER A 41 -39.27 44.09 14.52
CA SER A 41 -39.49 44.70 15.82
C SER A 41 -40.94 45.18 15.96
N VAL A 42 -41.48 45.02 17.17
CA VAL A 42 -42.85 45.33 17.63
C VAL A 42 -43.41 46.68 17.12
N ILE A 43 -42.55 47.64 16.79
CA ILE A 43 -42.93 48.99 16.35
C ILE A 43 -43.46 49.01 14.89
N ALA A 44 -42.99 48.14 13.99
CA ALA A 44 -43.45 48.11 12.60
C ALA A 44 -44.85 47.50 12.43
N LYS A 45 -45.26 46.62 13.36
CA LYS A 45 -46.60 45.99 13.39
C LYS A 45 -47.71 46.99 13.73
N ALA A 46 -47.41 48.07 14.44
CA ALA A 46 -48.43 49.01 14.91
C ALA A 46 -48.94 49.98 13.81
N VAL A 47 -48.15 50.26 12.77
CA VAL A 47 -48.45 51.34 11.82
C VAL A 47 -48.88 50.84 10.43
N THR A 48 -48.53 49.60 10.05
CA THR A 48 -48.84 49.06 8.70
C THR A 48 -49.74 47.82 8.69
N GLY A 49 -50.17 47.35 9.86
CA GLY A 49 -51.02 46.17 10.02
C GLY A 49 -52.38 46.24 9.31
N PRO A 50 -53.15 47.35 9.40
CA PRO A 50 -54.50 47.39 8.83
C PRO A 50 -54.50 47.45 7.29
N PHE A 51 -53.52 48.11 6.68
CA PHE A 51 -53.51 48.35 5.23
C PHE A 51 -53.04 47.15 4.40
N ARG A 52 -52.12 46.31 4.93
CA ARG A 52 -51.69 45.09 4.23
C ARG A 52 -52.74 43.98 4.27
N LEU A 53 -53.50 43.86 5.36
CA LEU A 53 -54.61 42.89 5.45
C LEU A 53 -55.73 43.23 4.48
N VAL A 54 -56.11 44.51 4.35
CA VAL A 54 -57.15 44.93 3.40
C VAL A 54 -56.72 44.73 1.94
N LEU A 55 -55.45 44.99 1.59
CA LEU A 55 -54.93 44.67 0.24
C LEU A 55 -54.84 43.17 -0.03
N HIS A 56 -54.58 42.34 0.98
CA HIS A 56 -54.55 40.88 0.83
C HIS A 56 -55.95 40.27 0.65
N TYR A 57 -57.00 40.89 1.22
CA TYR A 57 -58.40 40.47 1.04
C TYR A 57 -59.03 40.98 -0.25
N LEU A 58 -58.55 42.11 -0.81
CA LEU A 58 -59.08 42.67 -2.06
C LEU A 58 -58.52 42.00 -3.32
N TRP A 59 -57.37 41.32 -3.25
CA TRP A 59 -56.79 40.61 -4.40
C TRP A 59 -57.17 39.13 -4.51
N TYR A 60 -57.76 38.54 -3.46
CA TYR A 60 -58.22 37.15 -3.46
C TYR A 60 -59.72 37.09 -3.26
N SER A 61 -60.47 36.93 -4.36
CA SER A 61 -61.84 36.42 -4.28
C SER A 61 -61.82 34.97 -3.74
N PRO A 62 -62.84 34.54 -2.98
CA PRO A 62 -62.87 33.22 -2.35
C PRO A 62 -63.21 32.15 -3.39
N SER A 63 -62.21 31.70 -4.14
CA SER A 63 -62.24 30.41 -4.81
C SER A 63 -61.89 29.33 -3.78
N SER A 64 -62.73 28.31 -3.70
CA SER A 64 -62.60 27.14 -2.83
C SER A 64 -61.24 26.43 -2.94
N SER A 65 -60.66 26.10 -1.78
CA SER A 65 -59.44 25.31 -1.51
C SER A 65 -58.08 26.04 -1.57
N CYS A 66 -57.76 26.83 -0.53
CA CYS A 66 -56.37 27.19 -0.24
C CYS A 66 -55.70 25.99 0.47
N LEU A 67 -54.53 25.56 -0.03
CA LEU A 67 -53.80 24.43 0.54
C LEU A 67 -53.32 24.72 1.97
N PRO A 68 -53.18 23.70 2.84
CA PRO A 68 -52.70 23.88 4.20
C PRO A 68 -51.27 24.43 4.25
N LEU A 69 -51.02 25.42 5.11
CA LEU A 69 -49.68 26.01 5.29
C LEU A 69 -48.64 25.00 5.81
N GLY A 70 -49.07 24.01 6.58
CA GLY A 70 -48.24 22.88 7.03
C GLY A 70 -47.67 22.06 5.87
N LEU A 71 -48.52 21.73 4.88
CA LEU A 71 -48.14 21.00 3.68
C LEU A 71 -47.10 21.77 2.86
N VAL A 72 -47.33 23.07 2.60
CA VAL A 72 -46.42 23.89 1.79
C VAL A 72 -45.05 24.05 2.46
N ARG A 73 -45.02 24.22 3.79
CA ARG A 73 -43.76 24.31 4.55
C ARG A 73 -42.93 23.03 4.48
N LEU A 74 -43.56 21.85 4.53
CA LEU A 74 -42.86 20.57 4.42
C LEU A 74 -42.47 20.25 2.98
N ALA A 75 -43.33 20.51 2.00
CA ALA A 75 -43.01 20.36 0.58
C ALA A 75 -41.78 21.19 0.18
N HIS A 76 -41.65 22.41 0.71
CA HIS A 76 -40.50 23.29 0.47
C HIS A 76 -39.16 22.77 1.00
N LYS A 77 -39.17 21.82 1.94
CA LYS A 77 -37.97 21.22 2.52
C LYS A 77 -37.50 19.97 1.78
N GLN A 78 -38.34 19.40 0.91
CA GLN A 78 -37.99 18.20 0.17
C GLN A 78 -36.96 18.51 -0.92
N ILE A 79 -36.14 17.53 -1.23
CA ILE A 79 -35.26 17.55 -2.41
C ILE A 79 -36.09 17.68 -3.69
N SER A 80 -35.53 18.34 -4.72
CA SER A 80 -36.25 18.57 -5.99
C SER A 80 -36.36 17.30 -6.83
N TRP A 81 -35.39 16.41 -6.72
CA TRP A 81 -35.38 15.13 -7.43
C TRP A 81 -36.24 14.10 -6.71
N GLN A 82 -36.85 13.20 -7.48
CA GLN A 82 -37.71 12.13 -6.93
C GLN A 82 -37.22 10.77 -7.39
N LEU A 83 -37.46 9.78 -6.53
CA LEU A 83 -37.03 8.42 -6.75
C LEU A 83 -38.22 7.49 -6.55
N VAL A 84 -38.51 6.66 -7.57
CA VAL A 84 -39.66 5.76 -7.57
C VAL A 84 -39.23 4.37 -8.04
N LEU A 85 -39.30 3.40 -7.14
CA LEU A 85 -39.04 2.00 -7.42
C LEU A 85 -40.30 1.34 -8.01
N ALA A 86 -40.12 0.49 -9.02
CA ALA A 86 -41.20 -0.30 -9.59
C ALA A 86 -41.67 -1.39 -8.62
N SER A 87 -42.91 -1.87 -8.78
CA SER A 87 -43.51 -2.89 -7.89
C SER A 87 -42.74 -4.22 -7.88
N ASN A 88 -42.04 -4.53 -8.97
CA ASN A 88 -41.19 -5.73 -9.10
C ASN A 88 -39.77 -5.55 -8.55
N GLY A 89 -39.43 -4.36 -8.03
CA GLY A 89 -38.11 -4.01 -7.52
C GLY A 89 -36.97 -3.92 -8.55
N LYS A 90 -37.23 -4.24 -9.83
CA LYS A 90 -36.19 -4.39 -10.87
C LYS A 90 -35.85 -3.08 -11.60
N LEU A 91 -36.74 -2.11 -11.55
CA LEU A 91 -36.62 -0.85 -12.27
C LEU A 91 -36.74 0.33 -11.32
N LEU A 92 -35.90 1.33 -11.54
CA LEU A 92 -35.87 2.57 -10.78
C LEU A 92 -36.04 3.77 -11.71
N ALA A 93 -37.02 4.63 -11.42
CA ALA A 93 -37.14 5.93 -12.07
C ALA A 93 -36.53 7.01 -11.17
N VAL A 94 -35.54 7.73 -11.70
CA VAL A 94 -34.96 8.93 -11.07
C VAL A 94 -35.42 10.15 -11.86
N VAL A 95 -36.27 10.96 -11.25
CA VAL A 95 -36.80 12.20 -11.81
C VAL A 95 -35.85 13.34 -11.47
N GLN A 96 -35.13 13.83 -12.47
CA GLN A 96 -34.25 15.00 -12.39
C GLN A 96 -35.00 16.27 -12.81
N ASP A 97 -34.29 17.41 -12.86
CA ASP A 97 -34.88 18.71 -13.18
C ASP A 97 -35.47 18.81 -14.60
N GLN A 98 -34.82 18.18 -15.60
CA GLN A 98 -35.19 18.23 -17.03
C GLN A 98 -35.29 16.85 -17.69
N CYS A 99 -35.11 15.76 -16.95
CA CYS A 99 -35.21 14.43 -17.50
C CYS A 99 -35.60 13.40 -16.45
N VAL A 100 -36.07 12.23 -16.90
CA VAL A 100 -36.35 11.07 -16.06
C VAL A 100 -35.49 9.92 -16.55
N GLU A 101 -34.63 9.39 -15.68
CA GLU A 101 -33.76 8.25 -15.98
C GLU A 101 -34.38 6.96 -15.45
N ILE A 102 -34.51 5.95 -16.31
CA ILE A 102 -34.97 4.61 -15.96
C ILE A 102 -33.73 3.72 -15.84
N ARG A 103 -33.56 3.07 -14.69
CA ARG A 103 -32.37 2.28 -14.33
C ARG A 103 -32.73 0.86 -13.93
N SER A 104 -31.79 -0.07 -14.13
CA SER A 104 -31.98 -1.52 -13.91
C SER A 104 -31.25 -2.04 -12.68
N VAL A 105 -31.84 -3.02 -11.97
CA VAL A 105 -31.16 -3.79 -10.91
C VAL A 105 -29.93 -4.57 -11.41
N ARG A 106 -29.84 -4.91 -12.71
CA ARG A 106 -28.77 -5.80 -13.24
C ARG A 106 -27.34 -5.36 -12.93
N ASP A 107 -27.15 -4.07 -12.67
CA ASP A 107 -25.87 -3.44 -12.36
C ASP A 107 -26.00 -2.56 -11.12
N ASP A 108 -26.77 -3.02 -10.11
CA ASP A 108 -27.05 -2.27 -8.88
C ASP A 108 -27.61 -0.86 -9.12
N PHE A 109 -28.43 -0.66 -10.17
CA PHE A 109 -28.94 0.63 -10.62
C PHE A 109 -27.87 1.62 -11.13
N GLY A 110 -26.69 1.11 -11.47
CA GLY A 110 -25.60 1.77 -12.18
C GLY A 110 -25.99 2.14 -13.61
N SER A 111 -26.55 1.18 -14.35
CA SER A 111 -26.86 1.31 -15.78
C SER A 111 -28.23 1.94 -16.09
N ILE A 112 -28.24 2.82 -17.10
CA ILE A 112 -29.45 3.51 -17.61
C ILE A 112 -30.05 2.68 -18.75
N ILE A 113 -31.33 2.32 -18.62
CA ILE A 113 -32.11 1.63 -19.66
C ILE A 113 -32.72 2.63 -20.66
N GLY A 114 -33.24 3.74 -20.14
CA GLY A 114 -33.97 4.74 -20.93
C GLY A 114 -33.92 6.11 -20.28
N LYS A 115 -33.99 7.17 -21.09
CA LYS A 115 -33.95 8.56 -20.63
C LYS A 115 -35.05 9.38 -21.30
N CYS A 116 -36.00 9.86 -20.50
CA CYS A 116 -37.11 10.69 -20.94
C CYS A 116 -36.74 12.17 -20.79
N GLN A 117 -36.92 12.98 -21.83
CA GLN A 117 -36.78 14.44 -21.75
C GLN A 117 -38.08 15.08 -21.22
N VAL A 118 -37.96 15.99 -20.26
CA VAL A 118 -39.11 16.66 -19.62
C VAL A 118 -38.84 18.16 -19.51
N PRO A 119 -39.85 19.04 -19.72
CA PRO A 119 -39.65 20.47 -19.52
C PRO A 119 -39.23 20.82 -18.10
N LYS A 120 -38.43 21.89 -17.95
CA LYS A 120 -38.06 22.43 -16.64
C LYS A 120 -39.29 22.95 -15.92
N ASP A 121 -39.74 22.22 -14.91
CA ASP A 121 -40.91 22.59 -14.12
C ASP A 121 -40.55 23.66 -13.05
N PRO A 122 -41.37 24.71 -12.89
CA PRO A 122 -41.13 25.81 -11.95
C PRO A 122 -41.04 25.40 -10.47
N ASN A 123 -41.75 24.34 -10.04
CA ASN A 123 -41.77 23.93 -8.64
C ASN A 123 -41.59 22.40 -8.51
N PRO A 124 -40.34 21.90 -8.60
CA PRO A 124 -40.06 20.48 -8.73
C PRO A 124 -40.50 19.61 -7.53
N GLN A 125 -40.66 20.21 -6.34
CA GLN A 125 -41.08 19.51 -5.13
C GLN A 125 -42.52 18.93 -5.23
N TRP A 126 -43.34 19.47 -6.12
CA TRP A 126 -44.74 19.06 -6.31
C TRP A 126 -44.94 18.02 -7.41
N ARG A 127 -43.85 17.55 -8.05
CA ARG A 127 -43.91 16.49 -9.05
C ARG A 127 -44.39 15.18 -8.43
N LYS A 128 -44.94 14.29 -9.24
CA LYS A 128 -45.20 12.90 -8.86
C LYS A 128 -44.82 11.97 -10.01
N ALA A 129 -44.31 10.80 -9.68
CA ALA A 129 -44.14 9.73 -10.64
C ALA A 129 -44.68 8.41 -10.07
N ALA A 130 -45.19 7.55 -10.94
CA ALA A 130 -45.73 6.25 -10.57
C ALA A 130 -45.54 5.26 -11.72
N TRP A 131 -45.21 4.02 -11.37
CA TRP A 131 -45.15 2.91 -12.31
C TRP A 131 -46.51 2.25 -12.47
N SER A 132 -46.78 1.70 -13.66
CA SER A 132 -47.87 0.75 -13.84
C SER A 132 -47.59 -0.57 -13.13
N HIS A 133 -48.64 -1.34 -12.84
CA HIS A 133 -48.54 -2.60 -12.11
C HIS A 133 -47.63 -3.63 -12.82
N ASP A 134 -47.71 -3.69 -14.15
CA ASP A 134 -46.89 -4.52 -15.03
C ASP A 134 -45.49 -3.92 -15.32
N CYS A 135 -45.18 -2.75 -14.73
CA CYS A 135 -43.93 -2.03 -14.89
C CYS A 135 -43.59 -1.63 -16.33
N THR A 136 -44.57 -1.55 -17.24
CA THR A 136 -44.35 -1.16 -18.65
C THR A 136 -44.47 0.34 -18.89
N LEU A 137 -45.25 1.03 -18.05
CA LEU A 137 -45.51 2.45 -18.16
C LEU A 137 -44.99 3.22 -16.96
N LEU A 138 -44.46 4.41 -17.23
CA LEU A 138 -44.10 5.39 -16.24
C LEU A 138 -44.96 6.64 -16.41
N GLY A 139 -45.80 6.94 -15.43
CA GLY A 139 -46.54 8.20 -15.36
C GLY A 139 -45.72 9.25 -14.63
N TYR A 140 -45.63 10.45 -15.19
CA TYR A 140 -44.98 11.62 -14.61
C TYR A 140 -45.97 12.79 -14.60
N ALA A 141 -46.12 13.46 -13.45
CA ALA A 141 -46.94 14.64 -13.29
C ALA A 141 -46.08 15.84 -12.86
N ASP A 142 -46.24 16.97 -13.54
CA ASP A 142 -45.59 18.24 -13.18
C ASP A 142 -46.39 19.05 -12.16
N SER A 143 -45.80 20.13 -11.62
CA SER A 143 -46.47 21.01 -10.65
C SER A 143 -47.69 21.76 -11.20
N THR A 144 -47.86 21.81 -12.53
CA THR A 144 -49.02 22.45 -13.17
C THR A 144 -50.23 21.52 -13.30
N GLY A 145 -50.03 20.23 -13.03
CA GLY A 145 -51.04 19.18 -13.17
C GLY A 145 -51.05 18.51 -14.54
N THR A 146 -50.05 18.74 -15.39
CA THR A 146 -49.89 18.04 -16.66
C THR A 146 -49.31 16.65 -16.38
N VAL A 147 -49.93 15.61 -16.95
CA VAL A 147 -49.47 14.22 -16.79
C VAL A 147 -48.94 13.70 -18.12
N ARG A 148 -47.72 13.16 -18.11
CA ARG A 148 -47.05 12.54 -19.26
C ARG A 148 -46.86 11.05 -18.98
N LEU A 149 -47.04 10.22 -20.00
CA LEU A 149 -46.76 8.79 -19.90
C LEU A 149 -45.60 8.41 -20.81
N PHE A 150 -44.69 7.62 -20.25
CA PHE A 150 -43.51 7.12 -20.93
C PHE A 150 -43.53 5.59 -20.98
N ASP A 151 -42.96 5.04 -22.06
CA ASP A 151 -42.62 3.61 -22.16
C ASP A 151 -41.26 3.31 -21.49
N LEU A 152 -40.93 2.04 -21.29
CA LEU A 152 -39.68 1.53 -20.70
C LEU A 152 -38.41 2.06 -21.37
N ILE A 153 -38.45 2.32 -22.67
CA ILE A 153 -37.31 2.84 -23.46
C ILE A 153 -37.16 4.37 -23.27
N GLY A 154 -38.13 5.01 -22.62
CA GLY A 154 -38.16 6.45 -22.34
C GLY A 154 -38.82 7.29 -23.44
N SER A 155 -39.60 6.66 -24.32
CA SER A 155 -40.38 7.34 -25.36
C SER A 155 -41.66 7.94 -24.77
N GLU A 156 -41.93 9.22 -25.07
CA GLU A 156 -43.16 9.91 -24.65
C GLU A 156 -44.34 9.41 -25.48
N LEU A 157 -45.32 8.78 -24.83
CA LEU A 157 -46.49 8.21 -25.49
C LEU A 157 -47.54 9.29 -25.77
N PHE A 158 -47.98 10.01 -24.73
CA PHE A 158 -48.95 11.10 -24.84
C PHE A 158 -48.99 11.97 -23.56
N ILE A 159 -49.65 13.13 -23.68
CA ILE A 159 -49.76 14.16 -22.65
C ILE A 159 -51.23 14.41 -22.31
N ILE A 160 -51.57 14.36 -21.02
CA ILE A 160 -52.88 14.70 -20.48
C ILE A 160 -52.80 16.13 -19.90
N PRO A 161 -53.52 17.11 -20.47
CA PRO A 161 -53.47 18.50 -20.02
C PRO A 161 -54.24 18.73 -18.70
N PRO A 162 -53.85 19.74 -17.89
CA PRO A 162 -54.52 20.06 -16.64
C PRO A 162 -55.88 20.74 -16.85
N SER A 163 -56.78 20.63 -15.86
CA SER A 163 -58.00 21.43 -15.82
C SER A 163 -57.71 22.82 -15.25
N VAL A 164 -57.43 23.80 -16.12
CA VAL A 164 -57.28 25.25 -15.87
C VAL A 164 -56.43 25.61 -14.64
N SER A 165 -55.14 25.89 -14.85
CA SER A 165 -54.19 26.30 -13.81
C SER A 165 -53.89 27.79 -13.81
N PHE A 166 -53.85 28.45 -12.65
CA PHE A 166 -53.32 29.81 -12.48
C PHE A 166 -51.88 29.77 -11.95
N PRO A 167 -50.98 30.70 -12.39
CA PRO A 167 -49.63 30.76 -11.86
C PRO A 167 -49.63 30.99 -10.34
N GLY A 168 -49.08 30.05 -9.58
CA GLY A 168 -48.98 30.11 -8.12
C GLY A 168 -50.12 29.42 -7.35
N ASP A 169 -51.12 28.86 -8.04
CA ASP A 169 -52.12 27.97 -7.41
C ASP A 169 -51.72 26.51 -7.62
N PHE A 170 -51.38 25.82 -6.52
CA PHE A 170 -50.97 24.42 -6.51
C PHE A 170 -52.16 23.45 -6.40
N SER A 171 -53.41 23.94 -6.37
CA SER A 171 -54.61 23.10 -6.29
C SER A 171 -54.74 22.11 -7.47
N CYS A 172 -54.19 22.48 -8.64
CA CYS A 172 -54.17 21.63 -9.83
C CYS A 172 -53.03 20.59 -9.83
N ALA A 173 -52.02 20.72 -8.95
CA ALA A 173 -50.93 19.76 -8.86
C ALA A 173 -51.46 18.39 -8.42
N VAL A 174 -50.77 17.32 -8.83
CA VAL A 174 -51.21 15.94 -8.55
C VAL A 174 -50.78 15.52 -7.14
N ALA A 175 -51.74 15.18 -6.29
CA ALA A 175 -51.53 14.63 -4.96
C ALA A 175 -51.32 13.11 -4.98
N GLY A 176 -52.00 12.41 -5.89
CA GLY A 176 -51.88 10.96 -6.09
C GLY A 176 -51.99 10.59 -7.57
N LEU A 177 -51.01 9.82 -8.04
CA LEU A 177 -50.95 9.26 -9.39
C LEU A 177 -50.92 7.73 -9.25
N ILE A 178 -51.98 7.05 -9.68
CA ILE A 178 -52.18 5.63 -9.37
C ILE A 178 -52.59 4.88 -10.63
N PHE A 179 -51.86 3.82 -10.98
CA PHE A 179 -52.25 2.88 -12.03
C PHE A 179 -53.04 1.71 -11.45
N LEU A 180 -54.15 1.39 -12.09
CA LEU A 180 -55.02 0.25 -11.82
C LEU A 180 -54.97 -0.72 -12.99
N GLU A 181 -55.09 -2.01 -12.68
CA GLU A 181 -55.25 -3.04 -13.69
C GLU A 181 -56.67 -2.96 -14.29
N TYR A 182 -56.75 -2.85 -15.62
CA TYR A 182 -58.02 -2.81 -16.33
C TYR A 182 -58.23 -4.11 -17.10
N THR A 183 -59.17 -4.94 -16.63
CA THR A 183 -59.51 -6.22 -17.27
C THR A 183 -60.79 -6.15 -18.13
N GLY A 184 -61.31 -4.94 -18.37
CA GLY A 184 -62.62 -4.74 -18.99
C GLY A 184 -62.66 -4.86 -20.52
N SER A 185 -61.53 -4.67 -21.21
CA SER A 185 -61.39 -4.88 -22.65
C SER A 185 -59.93 -5.08 -23.05
N ALA A 186 -59.67 -5.79 -24.15
CA ALA A 186 -58.31 -6.02 -24.66
C ALA A 186 -57.66 -4.78 -25.32
N HIS A 187 -58.44 -3.72 -25.56
CA HIS A 187 -57.95 -2.48 -26.18
C HIS A 187 -57.29 -1.52 -25.21
N TRP A 188 -57.64 -1.59 -23.91
CA TRP A 188 -57.08 -0.73 -22.87
C TRP A 188 -56.19 -1.57 -21.97
N SER A 189 -54.98 -1.10 -21.70
CA SER A 189 -53.96 -1.83 -20.95
C SER A 189 -53.95 -1.46 -19.46
N ALA A 190 -54.30 -0.22 -19.11
CA ALA A 190 -54.35 0.22 -17.72
C ALA A 190 -55.39 1.35 -17.51
N GLU A 191 -55.88 1.47 -16.29
CA GLU A 191 -56.68 2.61 -15.84
C GLU A 191 -55.82 3.51 -14.93
N LEU A 192 -55.64 4.77 -15.30
CA LEU A 192 -54.85 5.77 -14.56
C LEU A 192 -55.77 6.71 -13.79
N LEU A 193 -55.62 6.74 -12.47
CA LEU A 193 -56.28 7.72 -11.60
C LEU A 193 -55.35 8.91 -11.35
N VAL A 194 -55.85 10.10 -11.66
CA VAL A 194 -55.18 11.38 -11.38
C VAL A 194 -55.98 12.12 -10.33
N ILE A 195 -55.40 12.29 -9.15
CA ILE A 195 -56.02 12.98 -8.00
C ILE A 195 -55.25 14.27 -7.74
N THR A 196 -55.94 15.42 -7.80
CA THR A 196 -55.34 16.74 -7.56
C THR A 196 -55.43 17.15 -6.09
N TYR A 197 -54.54 18.03 -5.65
CA TYR A 197 -54.58 18.58 -4.29
C TYR A 197 -55.89 19.36 -4.00
N GLY A 198 -56.51 19.96 -5.02
CA GLY A 198 -57.83 20.58 -4.95
C GLY A 198 -59.00 19.61 -4.73
N GLY A 199 -58.74 18.30 -4.67
CA GLY A 199 -59.74 17.28 -4.39
C GLY A 199 -60.50 16.79 -5.62
N GLY A 200 -59.98 17.02 -6.83
CA GLY A 200 -60.53 16.45 -8.07
C GLY A 200 -59.88 15.10 -8.39
N LEU A 201 -60.68 14.09 -8.74
CA LEU A 201 -60.24 12.81 -9.27
C LEU A 201 -60.75 12.64 -10.69
N LYS A 202 -59.85 12.26 -11.59
CA LYS A 202 -60.18 11.86 -12.95
C LYS A 202 -59.59 10.48 -13.25
N SER A 203 -60.39 9.59 -13.82
CA SER A 203 -59.95 8.29 -14.31
C SER A 203 -59.76 8.32 -15.82
N TYR A 204 -58.62 7.80 -16.29
CA TYR A 204 -58.25 7.70 -17.70
C TYR A 204 -57.94 6.25 -18.07
N LEU A 205 -58.52 5.75 -19.15
CA LEU A 205 -58.12 4.48 -19.76
C LEU A 205 -56.98 4.73 -20.73
N VAL A 206 -55.93 3.92 -20.64
CA VAL A 206 -54.68 4.05 -21.39
C VAL A 206 -54.42 2.79 -22.22
N SER A 207 -53.93 2.95 -23.45
CA SER A 207 -53.54 1.87 -24.37
C SER A 207 -52.07 2.00 -24.80
N VAL A 208 -51.32 0.89 -24.74
CA VAL A 208 -49.86 0.82 -25.03
C VAL A 208 -49.54 0.00 -26.31
N GLY A 209 -50.53 -0.16 -27.20
CA GLY A 209 -50.38 -0.90 -28.45
C GLY A 209 -50.11 -0.04 -29.70
N THR A 210 -50.46 -0.58 -30.87
CA THR A 210 -50.36 0.12 -32.18
C THR A 210 -51.19 1.40 -32.27
N ASN A 211 -52.20 1.56 -31.40
CA ASN A 211 -52.99 2.78 -31.24
C ASN A 211 -52.76 3.35 -29.84
N GLN A 212 -51.74 4.20 -29.70
CA GLN A 212 -51.48 4.98 -28.49
C GLN A 212 -52.59 6.03 -28.34
N ASN A 213 -53.46 5.84 -27.34
CA ASN A 213 -54.55 6.77 -27.08
C ASN A 213 -54.93 6.74 -25.60
N PHE A 214 -55.62 7.78 -25.14
CA PHE A 214 -56.22 7.85 -23.82
C PHE A 214 -57.68 8.29 -23.91
N GLN A 215 -58.52 7.79 -22.99
CA GLN A 215 -59.93 8.16 -22.90
C GLN A 215 -60.32 8.42 -21.44
N GLU A 216 -60.99 9.53 -21.16
CA GLU A 216 -61.56 9.80 -19.83
C GLU A 216 -62.73 8.84 -19.55
N ASN A 217 -62.67 8.13 -18.42
CA ASN A 217 -63.69 7.16 -17.97
C ASN A 217 -64.76 7.85 -17.12
N HIS A 218 -64.34 8.44 -15.99
CA HIS A 218 -65.21 9.16 -15.07
C HIS A 218 -64.43 10.20 -14.26
N SER A 219 -65.16 11.19 -13.71
CA SER A 219 -64.62 12.19 -12.80
C SER A 219 -65.40 12.21 -11.47
N PHE A 220 -64.70 12.50 -10.39
CA PHE A 220 -65.23 12.57 -9.03
C PHE A 220 -64.60 13.74 -8.27
N SER A 221 -65.31 14.35 -7.32
CA SER A 221 -64.76 15.41 -6.48
C SER A 221 -64.93 15.07 -5.00
N PHE A 222 -63.84 15.13 -4.27
CA PHE A 222 -63.76 14.96 -2.83
C PHE A 222 -63.95 16.28 -2.05
N SER A 223 -64.17 17.40 -2.75
CA SER A 223 -64.30 18.74 -2.16
C SER A 223 -65.41 18.85 -1.11
N SER A 224 -66.44 18.00 -1.18
CA SER A 224 -67.51 17.91 -0.17
C SER A 224 -67.06 17.28 1.15
N HIS A 225 -65.99 16.49 1.15
CA HIS A 225 -65.45 15.79 2.31
C HIS A 225 -64.17 16.45 2.85
N PHE A 226 -63.36 17.05 1.97
CA PHE A 226 -62.13 17.74 2.33
C PHE A 226 -62.20 19.22 1.94
N SER A 227 -62.54 20.07 2.92
CA SER A 227 -62.67 21.52 2.71
C SER A 227 -61.33 22.23 2.43
N HIS A 228 -60.21 21.59 2.78
CA HIS A 228 -58.84 22.11 2.63
C HIS A 228 -58.01 21.35 1.60
N GLY A 229 -58.65 20.54 0.76
CA GLY A 229 -57.98 19.73 -0.27
C GLY A 229 -57.48 18.37 0.23
N ILE A 230 -57.02 17.55 -0.72
CA ILE A 230 -56.40 16.24 -0.49
C ILE A 230 -54.89 16.43 -0.43
N THR A 231 -54.23 15.71 0.46
CA THR A 231 -52.78 15.82 0.67
C THR A 231 -52.02 14.62 0.14
N SER A 232 -52.59 13.42 0.24
CA SER A 232 -51.99 12.17 -0.24
C SER A 232 -53.08 11.16 -0.61
N ALA A 233 -52.83 10.30 -1.61
CA ALA A 233 -53.74 9.23 -1.97
C ALA A 233 -52.98 7.97 -2.41
N ILE A 234 -53.43 6.81 -1.94
CA ILE A 234 -52.84 5.49 -2.22
C ILE A 234 -53.95 4.47 -2.47
N TYR A 235 -53.69 3.51 -3.35
CA TYR A 235 -54.62 2.43 -3.63
C TYR A 235 -54.13 1.11 -3.05
N HIS A 236 -55.02 0.41 -2.35
CA HIS A 236 -54.79 -0.92 -1.80
C HIS A 236 -55.36 -1.98 -2.76
N PRO A 237 -54.53 -2.73 -3.50
CA PRO A 237 -55.00 -3.65 -4.54
C PRO A 237 -55.80 -4.84 -3.99
N GLY A 238 -55.39 -5.43 -2.86
CA GLY A 238 -56.02 -6.65 -2.31
C GLY A 238 -57.49 -6.48 -1.89
N HIS A 239 -57.86 -5.29 -1.42
CA HIS A 239 -59.23 -4.95 -1.00
C HIS A 239 -59.93 -3.97 -1.96
N ARG A 240 -59.25 -3.54 -3.03
CA ARG A 240 -59.72 -2.54 -3.99
C ARG A 240 -60.23 -1.25 -3.33
N LEU A 241 -59.44 -0.75 -2.37
CA LEU A 241 -59.74 0.44 -1.60
C LEU A 241 -58.81 1.59 -1.98
N LEU A 242 -59.38 2.76 -2.21
CA LEU A 242 -58.65 4.02 -2.35
C LEU A 242 -58.57 4.71 -0.98
N LEU A 243 -57.37 4.82 -0.43
CA LEU A 243 -57.08 5.50 0.82
C LEU A 243 -56.70 6.95 0.50
N VAL A 244 -57.43 7.90 1.09
CA VAL A 244 -57.26 9.34 0.85
C VAL A 244 -56.97 10.02 2.18
N GLY A 245 -55.86 10.76 2.20
CA GLY A 245 -55.42 11.61 3.30
C GLY A 245 -55.75 13.08 3.05
N GLY A 246 -56.15 13.77 4.11
CA GLY A 246 -56.36 15.21 4.11
C GLY A 246 -56.11 15.82 5.49
N CYS A 247 -56.55 17.06 5.69
CA CYS A 247 -56.51 17.71 7.00
C CYS A 247 -57.54 17.13 7.96
N GLU A 248 -57.21 17.17 9.25
CA GLU A 248 -58.13 16.82 10.32
C GLU A 248 -59.42 17.64 10.21
N SER A 249 -60.57 16.97 10.14
CA SER A 249 -61.86 17.63 10.36
C SER A 249 -62.02 17.91 11.85
N GLY A 250 -62.52 19.10 12.22
CA GLY A 250 -62.84 19.39 13.63
C GLY A 250 -63.97 18.51 14.16
N ASP A 251 -64.39 18.73 15.41
CA ASP A 251 -65.34 17.98 16.29
C ASP A 251 -66.56 17.19 15.70
N ASP A 252 -66.85 17.28 14.40
CA ASP A 252 -67.86 16.54 13.63
C ASP A 252 -67.28 15.27 12.91
N CYS A 253 -66.31 14.57 13.49
CA CYS A 253 -65.73 13.35 12.88
C CYS A 253 -66.56 12.08 13.15
N THR A 254 -66.71 11.22 12.13
CA THR A 254 -67.47 9.97 12.25
C THR A 254 -66.65 8.84 12.86
N SER A 255 -65.35 8.74 12.54
CA SER A 255 -64.43 7.69 13.01
C SER A 255 -63.08 8.25 13.48
N LYS A 256 -62.33 7.49 14.30
CA LYS A 256 -60.96 7.88 14.70
C LYS A 256 -60.05 8.14 13.50
N ALA A 257 -60.09 7.30 12.47
CA ALA A 257 -59.29 7.50 11.25
C ALA A 257 -59.62 8.84 10.55
N SER A 258 -60.90 9.23 10.49
CA SER A 258 -61.31 10.52 9.93
C SER A 258 -60.87 11.71 10.78
N CYS A 259 -60.76 11.55 12.11
CA CYS A 259 -60.16 12.59 12.97
C CYS A 259 -58.71 12.87 12.60
N TYR A 260 -57.96 11.85 12.19
CA TYR A 260 -56.58 11.97 11.70
C TYR A 260 -56.52 12.28 10.19
N GLY A 261 -57.65 12.63 9.56
CA GLY A 261 -57.70 13.00 8.14
C GLY A 261 -57.61 11.83 7.16
N ILE A 262 -57.77 10.58 7.61
CA ILE A 262 -57.68 9.37 6.78
C ILE A 262 -59.09 8.85 6.45
N THR A 263 -59.35 8.60 5.17
CA THR A 263 -60.63 8.04 4.70
C THR A 263 -60.39 6.92 3.69
N ALA A 264 -61.17 5.84 3.77
CA ALA A 264 -61.17 4.75 2.79
C ALA A 264 -62.38 4.86 1.86
N TRP A 265 -62.15 4.66 0.57
CA TRP A 265 -63.15 4.74 -0.49
C TRP A 265 -63.14 3.47 -1.33
N ARG A 266 -64.31 2.86 -1.53
CA ARG A 266 -64.45 1.72 -2.44
C ARG A 266 -64.86 2.20 -3.83
N THR A 267 -64.33 1.56 -4.86
CA THR A 267 -64.75 1.79 -6.25
C THR A 267 -66.11 1.14 -6.53
N LEU A 268 -66.97 1.83 -7.26
CA LEU A 268 -68.28 1.39 -7.70
C LEU A 268 -68.33 1.37 -9.24
N SER A 269 -69.08 0.44 -9.83
CA SER A 269 -69.22 0.31 -11.28
C SER A 269 -70.08 1.41 -11.95
N GLY A 270 -70.72 2.28 -11.17
CA GLY A 270 -71.55 3.39 -11.68
C GLY A 270 -71.55 4.57 -10.71
N SER A 271 -72.17 5.69 -11.12
CA SER A 271 -72.21 6.93 -10.32
C SER A 271 -72.78 6.67 -8.90
N PRO A 272 -72.16 7.19 -7.82
CA PRO A 272 -71.11 8.21 -7.76
C PRO A 272 -69.66 7.71 -7.97
N HIS A 273 -69.44 6.50 -8.47
CA HIS A 273 -68.14 5.83 -8.75
C HIS A 273 -67.25 5.57 -7.53
N TYR A 274 -67.35 6.36 -6.46
CA TYR A 274 -66.66 6.16 -5.20
C TYR A 274 -67.64 6.30 -4.03
N LYS A 275 -67.53 5.40 -3.05
CA LYS A 275 -68.27 5.49 -1.80
C LYS A 275 -67.33 5.33 -0.61
N GLN A 276 -67.43 6.24 0.35
CA GLN A 276 -66.67 6.15 1.60
C GLN A 276 -67.10 4.90 2.38
N VAL A 277 -66.11 4.16 2.88
CA VAL A 277 -66.31 3.01 3.78
C VAL A 277 -66.41 3.56 5.19
N THR A 278 -67.57 3.39 5.83
CA THR A 278 -67.83 3.71 7.24
C THR A 278 -67.92 2.42 8.05
N SER A 279 -67.52 2.45 9.32
CA SER A 279 -67.68 1.30 10.21
C SER A 279 -69.11 1.23 10.77
N TYR A 280 -69.55 0.05 11.22
CA TYR A 280 -70.90 -0.13 11.80
C TYR A 280 -71.13 0.72 13.05
N GLU A 281 -70.08 1.07 13.80
CA GLU A 281 -70.14 1.96 14.97
C GLU A 281 -70.42 3.42 14.58
N ASP A 282 -69.95 3.84 13.41
CA ASP A 282 -70.11 5.21 12.90
C ASP A 282 -71.53 5.47 12.35
N ASP A 283 -72.14 4.47 11.72
CA ASP A 283 -73.49 4.57 11.16
C ASP A 283 -74.58 4.68 12.26
N VAL A 284 -74.32 4.15 13.46
CA VAL A 284 -75.23 4.26 14.63
C VAL A 284 -75.16 5.65 15.27
N SER A 285 -73.97 6.26 15.32
CA SER A 285 -73.77 7.59 15.92
C SER A 285 -74.23 8.75 15.01
N ALA A 286 -74.14 8.60 13.68
CA ALA A 286 -74.58 9.60 12.71
C ALA A 286 -76.11 9.83 12.70
N ASN A 287 -76.90 8.81 13.05
CA ASN A 287 -78.37 8.91 13.06
C ASN A 287 -78.96 9.65 14.27
N GLN A 288 -78.18 9.94 15.32
CA GLN A 288 -78.66 10.69 16.50
C GLN A 288 -78.52 12.22 16.39
N LYS A 289 -77.74 12.74 15.42
CA LYS A 289 -77.46 14.18 15.29
C LYS A 289 -78.05 14.77 14.00
N ARG A 290 -79.38 14.87 13.92
CA ARG A 290 -80.07 15.79 12.99
C ARG A 290 -80.92 16.80 13.75
N GLY A 291 -80.26 17.82 14.31
CA GLY A 291 -80.89 19.05 14.80
C GLY A 291 -80.72 20.17 13.77
N PHE A 292 -81.82 20.79 13.35
CA PHE A 292 -81.82 21.96 12.48
C PHE A 292 -81.37 23.21 13.26
N PHE A 293 -80.73 24.16 12.56
CA PHE A 293 -80.09 25.43 13.00
C PHE A 293 -78.59 25.36 13.36
N LYS A 294 -77.73 25.57 12.35
CA LYS A 294 -76.33 26.02 12.52
C LYS A 294 -76.30 27.56 12.45
N ILE A 295 -75.82 28.21 13.51
CA ILE A 295 -75.45 29.63 13.50
C ILE A 295 -74.01 29.70 12.97
N PRO A 296 -73.68 30.53 11.97
CA PRO A 296 -72.30 30.71 11.54
C PRO A 296 -71.55 31.50 12.60
N SER A 297 -70.61 30.87 13.29
CA SER A 297 -69.65 31.56 14.16
C SER A 297 -68.62 32.27 13.28
N PHE A 298 -68.85 33.55 13.00
CA PHE A 298 -67.84 34.45 12.43
C PHE A 298 -66.74 34.71 13.49
N ARG A 299 -65.63 33.98 13.44
CA ARG A 299 -64.38 34.36 14.12
C ARG A 299 -63.58 35.27 13.17
N PHE A 300 -63.54 36.57 13.45
CA PHE A 300 -62.82 37.56 12.63
C PHE A 300 -61.29 37.60 12.84
N PHE A 301 -60.71 36.73 13.68
CA PHE A 301 -59.25 36.64 13.85
C PHE A 301 -58.83 35.21 14.18
N ALA A 302 -58.04 34.58 13.30
CA ALA A 302 -57.31 33.36 13.63
C ALA A 302 -56.11 33.72 14.52
N ARG A 303 -56.04 33.15 15.73
CA ARG A 303 -54.85 33.22 16.60
C ARG A 303 -53.79 32.28 16.02
N GLN A 304 -52.51 32.65 16.17
CA GLN A 304 -51.33 32.02 15.58
C GLN A 304 -51.00 30.59 16.09
N GLY A 305 -52.00 29.80 16.52
CA GLY A 305 -51.84 28.46 17.09
C GLY A 305 -53.01 27.51 16.81
N ASP A 306 -53.81 27.78 15.76
CA ASP A 306 -54.96 26.96 15.33
C ASP A 306 -54.68 26.34 13.94
N GLU A 307 -53.43 25.91 13.71
CA GLU A 307 -53.06 25.16 12.50
C GLU A 307 -53.56 23.72 12.64
N LYS A 308 -54.51 23.33 11.79
CA LYS A 308 -55.01 21.95 11.75
C LYS A 308 -53.91 21.02 11.25
N ASP A 309 -53.68 19.93 11.98
CA ASP A 309 -52.77 18.87 11.52
C ASP A 309 -53.41 18.13 10.33
N GLY A 310 -52.61 17.34 9.64
CA GLY A 310 -53.09 16.61 8.47
C GLY A 310 -52.05 15.65 7.93
N VAL A 311 -52.53 14.72 7.10
CA VAL A 311 -51.68 13.69 6.52
C VAL A 311 -50.68 14.33 5.55
N PHE A 312 -49.39 14.09 5.73
CA PHE A 312 -48.35 14.49 4.79
C PHE A 312 -48.05 13.38 3.78
N ARG A 313 -47.81 12.16 4.28
CA ARG A 313 -47.45 11.01 3.46
C ARG A 313 -48.02 9.73 4.05
N MET A 314 -48.40 8.82 3.16
CA MET A 314 -48.89 7.49 3.51
C MET A 314 -48.00 6.45 2.83
N SER A 315 -47.91 5.24 3.39
CA SER A 315 -47.18 4.12 2.79
C SER A 315 -47.78 2.81 3.28
N LEU A 316 -48.07 1.88 2.35
CA LEU A 316 -48.60 0.55 2.67
C LEU A 316 -47.47 -0.44 2.88
N SER A 317 -47.64 -1.37 3.82
CA SER A 317 -46.72 -2.50 4.00
C SER A 317 -46.71 -3.40 2.74
N PRO A 318 -45.63 -4.17 2.51
CA PRO A 318 -45.54 -5.07 1.36
C PRO A 318 -46.69 -6.09 1.28
N ASP A 319 -47.13 -6.64 2.42
CA ASP A 319 -48.32 -7.51 2.53
C ASP A 319 -49.67 -6.78 2.43
N GLY A 320 -49.68 -5.44 2.49
CA GLY A 320 -50.87 -4.60 2.46
C GLY A 320 -51.69 -4.55 3.77
N ALA A 321 -51.25 -5.22 4.83
CA ALA A 321 -51.99 -5.32 6.09
C ALA A 321 -51.90 -4.04 6.94
N LEU A 322 -50.81 -3.28 6.82
CA LEU A 322 -50.53 -2.08 7.63
C LEU A 322 -50.37 -0.84 6.77
N LEU A 323 -50.81 0.30 7.31
CA LEU A 323 -50.66 1.62 6.72
C LEU A 323 -49.88 2.52 7.68
N ALA A 324 -48.72 3.00 7.24
CA ALA A 324 -47.94 4.03 7.92
C ALA A 324 -48.32 5.42 7.40
N VAL A 325 -48.57 6.34 8.33
CA VAL A 325 -49.02 7.70 8.02
C VAL A 325 -48.21 8.72 8.82
N ILE A 326 -47.57 9.64 8.10
CA ILE A 326 -46.87 10.82 8.65
C ILE A 326 -47.81 12.02 8.60
N HIS A 327 -47.86 12.80 9.68
CA HIS A 327 -48.64 14.03 9.80
C HIS A 327 -47.77 15.29 9.71
N PHE A 328 -48.37 16.47 9.47
CA PHE A 328 -47.65 17.75 9.40
C PHE A 328 -46.91 18.11 10.70
N SER A 329 -47.44 17.65 11.84
CA SER A 329 -46.80 17.77 13.16
C SER A 329 -45.56 16.91 13.37
N GLY A 330 -45.20 16.04 12.41
CA GLY A 330 -44.13 15.05 12.58
C GLY A 330 -44.55 13.79 13.35
N ARG A 331 -45.84 13.65 13.68
CA ARG A 331 -46.42 12.44 14.28
C ARG A 331 -46.42 11.28 13.28
N LEU A 332 -46.07 10.09 13.75
CA LEU A 332 -46.20 8.83 13.02
C LEU A 332 -47.39 8.03 13.57
N SER A 333 -48.26 7.53 12.69
CA SER A 333 -49.40 6.68 13.08
C SER A 333 -49.48 5.44 12.19
N LEU A 334 -49.82 4.30 12.80
CA LEU A 334 -50.00 3.02 12.13
C LEU A 334 -51.43 2.52 12.24
N TRP A 335 -51.95 2.03 11.13
CA TRP A 335 -53.34 1.62 10.97
C TRP A 335 -53.45 0.25 10.32
N ASP A 336 -54.35 -0.59 10.83
CA ASP A 336 -54.65 -1.90 10.25
C ASP A 336 -55.60 -1.74 9.06
N VAL A 337 -55.20 -2.20 7.87
CA VAL A 337 -56.00 -2.18 6.65
C VAL A 337 -56.67 -3.57 6.48
N PRO A 338 -57.96 -3.65 6.11
CA PRO A 338 -58.85 -2.59 5.65
C PRO A 338 -59.66 -1.90 6.77
N SER A 339 -59.51 -2.35 8.02
CA SER A 339 -60.37 -1.92 9.13
C SER A 339 -60.17 -0.47 9.59
N LEU A 340 -59.05 0.15 9.22
CA LEU A 340 -58.56 1.44 9.71
C LEU A 340 -58.60 1.55 11.24
N LYS A 341 -58.26 0.46 11.94
CA LYS A 341 -58.06 0.48 13.39
C LYS A 341 -56.67 1.01 13.68
N GLN A 342 -56.58 1.96 14.60
CA GLN A 342 -55.31 2.55 15.03
C GLN A 342 -54.55 1.52 15.88
N ARG A 343 -53.37 1.10 15.40
CA ARG A 343 -52.50 0.15 16.11
C ARG A 343 -51.53 0.85 17.05
N ALA A 344 -50.88 1.90 16.56
CA ALA A 344 -49.91 2.67 17.33
C ALA A 344 -49.82 4.11 16.83
N THR A 345 -49.41 5.03 17.70
CA THR A 345 -49.19 6.43 17.35
C THR A 345 -48.11 7.02 18.22
N TRP A 346 -47.14 7.67 17.59
CA TRP A 346 -45.99 8.29 18.24
C TRP A 346 -45.93 9.76 17.87
N SER A 347 -46.06 10.62 18.88
CA SER A 347 -45.75 12.04 18.74
C SER A 347 -44.26 12.22 18.46
N GLN A 348 -43.87 13.36 17.88
CA GLN A 348 -42.47 13.63 17.53
C GLN A 348 -41.50 13.41 18.71
N ASP A 349 -41.84 13.90 19.90
CA ASP A 349 -41.00 13.79 21.11
C ASP A 349 -40.88 12.35 21.66
N GLN A 350 -41.75 11.43 21.22
CA GLN A 350 -41.77 10.04 21.67
C GLN A 350 -40.96 9.13 20.73
N GLN A 351 -40.50 9.64 19.60
CA GLN A 351 -39.72 8.87 18.63
C GLN A 351 -38.25 8.83 19.07
N PRO A 352 -37.59 7.67 19.07
CA PRO A 352 -36.18 7.59 19.44
C PRO A 352 -35.30 8.36 18.44
N GLY A 353 -34.31 9.08 18.96
CA GLY A 353 -33.35 9.84 18.16
C GLY A 353 -33.91 11.08 17.44
N PHE A 354 -35.09 11.59 17.83
CA PHE A 354 -35.72 12.73 17.13
C PHE A 354 -34.95 14.05 17.26
N ASP A 355 -34.22 14.25 18.36
CA ASP A 355 -33.45 15.44 18.70
C ASP A 355 -31.94 15.29 18.42
N GLU A 356 -31.52 14.10 17.99
CA GLU A 356 -30.15 13.82 17.59
C GLU A 356 -29.76 14.68 16.38
N ILE A 357 -28.48 15.04 16.31
CA ILE A 357 -27.95 15.91 15.26
C ILE A 357 -26.68 15.26 14.72
N ASN A 358 -26.54 15.30 13.40
CA ASN A 358 -25.36 14.80 12.70
C ASN A 358 -24.07 15.29 13.40
N PRO A 359 -23.20 14.37 13.88
CA PRO A 359 -21.96 14.73 14.56
C PRO A 359 -21.05 15.63 13.71
N GLU A 360 -21.07 15.50 12.38
CA GLU A 360 -20.31 16.33 11.45
C GLU A 360 -20.74 17.82 11.43
N TRP A 361 -21.95 18.12 11.91
CA TRP A 361 -22.41 19.50 12.01
C TRP A 361 -21.79 20.23 13.22
N LYS A 362 -21.23 19.47 14.18
CA LYS A 362 -20.53 20.04 15.35
C LYS A 362 -19.11 20.50 14.97
N THR A 363 -18.45 19.85 14.02
CA THR A 363 -17.08 20.17 13.58
C THR A 363 -17.04 21.38 12.63
N SER A 364 -18.05 21.59 11.79
CA SER A 364 -18.05 22.65 10.76
C SER A 364 -18.71 23.98 11.20
N LEU A 365 -17.95 25.08 11.13
CA LEU A 365 -18.38 26.45 11.50
C LEU A 365 -19.61 26.95 10.72
N GLU A 366 -19.75 26.58 9.44
CA GLU A 366 -20.91 26.95 8.62
C GLU A 366 -22.17 26.19 9.01
N ARG A 367 -22.06 24.88 9.30
CA ARG A 367 -23.19 24.04 9.72
C ARG A 367 -23.61 24.36 11.17
N ARG A 368 -22.72 24.92 12.01
CA ARG A 368 -23.08 25.50 13.33
C ARG A 368 -24.06 26.67 13.28
N LYS A 369 -24.21 27.38 12.15
CA LYS A 369 -25.28 28.40 12.00
C LYS A 369 -26.66 27.76 11.77
N LYS A 370 -26.71 26.57 11.16
CA LYS A 370 -27.94 25.78 10.95
C LYS A 370 -28.47 25.18 12.27
N ILE A 371 -27.61 24.99 13.26
CA ILE A 371 -27.92 24.59 14.66
C ILE A 371 -28.82 25.60 15.40
N LYS A 372 -29.02 26.84 14.91
CA LYS A 372 -29.95 27.80 15.54
C LYS A 372 -31.42 27.58 15.17
N ASP A 373 -31.71 26.91 14.05
CA ASP A 373 -33.07 26.62 13.55
C ASP A 373 -33.39 25.10 13.59
N LYS A 374 -32.93 24.39 14.63
CA LYS A 374 -33.01 22.91 14.73
C LYS A 374 -34.43 22.35 14.67
N GLU A 375 -35.38 23.02 15.29
CA GLU A 375 -36.79 22.59 15.37
C GLU A 375 -37.43 22.41 13.98
N GLN A 376 -36.89 23.08 12.96
CA GLN A 376 -37.39 22.97 11.59
C GLN A 376 -37.00 21.67 10.90
N TYR A 377 -36.00 20.93 11.41
CA TYR A 377 -35.47 19.72 10.78
C TYR A 377 -35.87 18.41 11.49
N TYR A 378 -36.56 18.49 12.63
CA TYR A 378 -37.05 17.32 13.34
C TYR A 378 -38.19 16.54 12.67
N PRO A 379 -39.09 17.15 11.85
CA PRO A 379 -40.21 16.40 11.27
C PRO A 379 -39.77 15.24 10.36
N LEU A 380 -40.56 14.17 10.36
CA LEU A 380 -40.45 13.08 9.40
C LEU A 380 -40.79 13.59 8.00
N GLU A 381 -39.98 13.24 7.02
CA GLU A 381 -40.21 13.57 5.61
C GLU A 381 -40.75 12.39 4.83
N ASP A 382 -40.19 11.20 5.07
CA ASP A 382 -40.52 10.01 4.30
C ASP A 382 -40.63 8.78 5.19
N VAL A 383 -41.50 7.86 4.77
CA VAL A 383 -41.71 6.55 5.39
C VAL A 383 -41.83 5.48 4.32
N SER A 384 -41.03 4.43 4.48
CA SER A 384 -41.09 3.23 3.66
C SER A 384 -40.92 1.99 4.55
N TRP A 385 -40.94 0.81 3.94
CA TRP A 385 -40.94 -0.46 4.65
C TRP A 385 -39.70 -1.27 4.30
N TRP A 386 -39.04 -1.83 5.32
CA TRP A 386 -37.94 -2.79 5.16
C TRP A 386 -38.49 -4.22 5.03
N SER A 387 -39.50 -4.54 5.85
CA SER A 387 -40.28 -5.78 5.81
C SER A 387 -41.70 -5.49 6.34
N ASP A 388 -42.59 -6.49 6.38
CA ASP A 388 -43.98 -6.30 6.86
C ASP A 388 -44.06 -5.77 8.31
N VAL A 389 -43.01 -5.94 9.10
CA VAL A 389 -42.93 -5.55 10.52
C VAL A 389 -41.85 -4.51 10.83
N VAL A 390 -41.13 -4.01 9.82
CA VAL A 390 -40.01 -3.07 9.99
C VAL A 390 -40.18 -1.84 9.08
N LEU A 391 -40.10 -0.65 9.67
CA LEU A 391 -40.25 0.65 9.02
C LEU A 391 -38.91 1.31 8.76
N ILE A 392 -38.79 2.01 7.63
CA ILE A 392 -37.69 2.93 7.34
C ILE A 392 -38.24 4.34 7.52
N LEU A 393 -37.64 5.11 8.42
CA LEU A 393 -38.04 6.47 8.74
C LEU A 393 -36.94 7.45 8.34
N ALA A 394 -37.27 8.42 7.50
CA ALA A 394 -36.36 9.48 7.07
C ALA A 394 -36.83 10.83 7.60
N ARG A 395 -35.93 11.58 8.25
CA ARG A 395 -36.23 12.91 8.83
C ARG A 395 -35.58 14.02 8.01
N CYS A 396 -36.14 15.22 8.07
CA CYS A 396 -35.56 16.41 7.42
C CYS A 396 -34.13 16.74 7.91
N SER A 397 -33.73 16.24 9.09
CA SER A 397 -32.38 16.38 9.63
C SER A 397 -31.32 15.59 8.85
N GLY A 398 -31.72 14.61 8.04
CA GLY A 398 -30.81 13.66 7.40
C GLY A 398 -30.71 12.32 8.12
N SER A 399 -31.29 12.18 9.33
CA SER A 399 -31.27 10.90 10.04
C SER A 399 -32.21 9.89 9.38
N VAL A 400 -31.71 8.69 9.12
CA VAL A 400 -32.49 7.54 8.67
C VAL A 400 -32.40 6.43 9.71
N THR A 401 -33.55 5.86 10.08
CA THR A 401 -33.65 4.78 11.07
C THR A 401 -34.50 3.64 10.52
N VAL A 402 -34.03 2.40 10.66
CA VAL A 402 -34.81 1.20 10.36
C VAL A 402 -35.37 0.69 11.68
N SER A 403 -36.67 0.86 11.92
CA SER A 403 -37.31 0.67 13.23
C SER A 403 -38.36 -0.44 13.22
N SER A 404 -38.38 -1.26 14.27
CA SER A 404 -39.42 -2.27 14.48
C SER A 404 -40.78 -1.61 14.71
N VAL A 405 -41.85 -2.11 14.06
CA VAL A 405 -43.22 -1.57 14.19
C VAL A 405 -43.75 -1.62 15.63
N ARG A 406 -43.30 -2.60 16.44
CA ARG A 406 -43.83 -2.82 17.79
C ARG A 406 -43.21 -1.86 18.81
N THR A 407 -41.90 -1.73 18.78
CA THR A 407 -41.11 -1.01 19.79
C THR A 407 -40.59 0.34 19.31
N LEU A 408 -40.66 0.60 18.00
CA LEU A 408 -39.99 1.72 17.32
C LEU A 408 -38.48 1.77 17.57
N ARG A 409 -37.87 0.67 18.03
CA ARG A 409 -36.42 0.58 18.28
C ARG A 409 -35.67 0.52 16.95
N ASN A 410 -34.57 1.26 16.85
CA ASN A 410 -33.67 1.22 15.70
C ASN A 410 -32.91 -0.12 15.63
N LEU A 411 -33.02 -0.80 14.50
CA LEU A 411 -32.36 -2.07 14.19
C LEU A 411 -31.00 -1.88 13.50
N LEU A 412 -30.67 -0.68 13.02
CA LEU A 412 -29.32 -0.38 12.50
C LEU A 412 -28.27 -0.24 13.63
N GLY A 413 -28.70 -0.20 14.89
CA GLY A 413 -27.82 -0.06 16.05
C GLY A 413 -28.21 1.09 16.97
N LYS A 414 -27.24 1.59 17.74
CA LYS A 414 -27.49 2.57 18.80
C LYS A 414 -27.69 4.00 18.29
N SER A 415 -27.12 4.34 17.14
CA SER A 415 -27.25 5.64 16.48
C SER A 415 -28.04 5.51 15.18
N CYS A 416 -28.70 6.58 14.76
CA CYS A 416 -29.25 6.67 13.41
C CYS A 416 -28.14 6.82 12.36
N GLU A 417 -28.44 6.38 11.14
CA GLU A 417 -27.55 6.57 10.00
C GLU A 417 -27.75 7.98 9.43
N TRP A 418 -26.67 8.66 9.04
CA TRP A 418 -26.70 10.08 8.69
C TRP A 418 -26.51 10.29 7.18
N PHE A 419 -27.55 10.79 6.53
CA PHE A 419 -27.52 11.28 5.15
C PHE A 419 -27.50 12.82 5.12
N GLU A 420 -27.33 13.41 3.94
CA GLU A 420 -27.57 14.84 3.75
C GLU A 420 -29.04 15.20 4.04
N PRO A 421 -29.35 16.47 4.42
CA PRO A 421 -30.69 16.88 4.82
C PRO A 421 -31.76 16.52 3.80
N SER A 422 -32.90 16.08 4.33
CA SER A 422 -34.10 15.71 3.58
C SER A 422 -33.93 14.54 2.57
N PRO A 423 -33.45 13.36 2.99
CA PRO A 423 -33.24 12.23 2.11
C PRO A 423 -34.58 11.59 1.71
N ARG A 424 -34.66 11.08 0.46
CA ARG A 424 -35.80 10.28 0.00
C ARG A 424 -35.46 8.81 -0.08
N VAL A 425 -36.31 7.97 0.50
CA VAL A 425 -36.07 6.52 0.65
C VAL A 425 -37.07 5.70 -0.15
N THR A 426 -36.64 4.53 -0.63
CA THR A 426 -37.54 3.50 -1.20
C THR A 426 -37.99 2.50 -0.17
N ALA A 427 -39.02 1.71 -0.51
CA ALA A 427 -39.20 0.42 0.13
C ALA A 427 -37.98 -0.47 -0.13
N ALA A 428 -37.67 -1.35 0.83
CA ALA A 428 -36.60 -2.32 0.66
C ALA A 428 -37.02 -3.40 -0.36
N HIS A 429 -36.04 -3.89 -1.10
CA HIS A 429 -36.20 -5.02 -2.01
C HIS A 429 -34.99 -5.95 -1.86
N GLU A 430 -35.25 -7.26 -1.77
CA GLU A 430 -34.29 -8.32 -1.48
C GLU A 430 -33.51 -8.15 -0.16
N VAL A 431 -32.45 -7.32 -0.16
CA VAL A 431 -31.46 -7.23 0.93
C VAL A 431 -31.20 -5.77 1.34
N GLY A 432 -31.90 -4.79 0.76
CA GLY A 432 -31.61 -3.37 1.03
C GLY A 432 -32.62 -2.37 0.49
N PHE A 433 -32.41 -1.08 0.81
CA PHE A 433 -33.17 0.03 0.23
C PHE A 433 -32.24 1.06 -0.42
N LEU A 434 -32.83 1.93 -1.23
CA LEU A 434 -32.15 3.03 -1.90
C LEU A 434 -32.56 4.36 -1.27
N SER A 435 -31.59 5.26 -1.12
CA SER A 435 -31.75 6.62 -0.64
C SER A 435 -31.17 7.59 -1.66
N LEU A 436 -31.90 8.68 -1.93
CA LEU A 436 -31.40 9.81 -2.70
C LEU A 436 -31.08 10.95 -1.75
N GLU A 437 -29.81 11.35 -1.74
CA GLU A 437 -29.32 12.46 -0.94
C GLU A 437 -28.89 13.64 -1.82
N CYS A 438 -28.96 14.86 -1.27
CA CYS A 438 -28.59 16.09 -1.97
C CYS A 438 -27.68 16.94 -1.09
N GLU A 439 -26.39 16.94 -1.42
CA GLU A 439 -25.43 17.80 -0.76
C GLU A 439 -25.50 19.22 -1.35
N VAL A 440 -25.77 20.19 -0.48
CA VAL A 440 -25.94 21.60 -0.88
C VAL A 440 -24.73 22.42 -0.44
N LYS A 441 -23.82 22.72 -1.36
CA LYS A 441 -22.63 23.55 -1.14
C LYS A 441 -22.89 24.99 -1.58
N LEU A 442 -22.50 25.96 -0.74
CA LEU A 442 -22.48 27.36 -1.17
C LEU A 442 -21.29 27.56 -2.10
N ALA A 443 -21.53 28.09 -3.31
CA ALA A 443 -20.44 28.38 -4.22
C ALA A 443 -19.50 29.43 -3.59
N GLN A 444 -18.20 29.12 -3.52
CA GLN A 444 -17.19 30.08 -3.09
C GLN A 444 -17.27 31.34 -3.97
N LYS A 445 -17.21 32.50 -3.33
CA LYS A 445 -17.28 33.79 -4.02
C LYS A 445 -16.00 33.89 -4.88
N ARG A 446 -16.10 33.72 -6.20
CA ARG A 446 -14.95 33.95 -7.10
C ARG A 446 -14.39 35.34 -6.82
N GLY A 447 -13.14 35.39 -6.35
CA GLY A 447 -12.35 36.62 -6.28
C GLY A 447 -12.35 37.29 -7.65
N ARG A 448 -12.54 38.60 -7.67
CA ARG A 448 -12.62 39.40 -8.90
C ARG A 448 -11.25 39.36 -9.58
N LEU A 449 -11.15 38.72 -10.74
CA LEU A 449 -10.00 38.86 -11.64
C LEU A 449 -10.07 40.28 -12.24
N GLU A 450 -9.29 41.21 -11.72
CA GLU A 450 -9.07 42.51 -12.36
C GLU A 450 -7.95 42.39 -13.40
N SER A 451 -8.29 42.76 -14.63
CA SER A 451 -7.39 42.82 -15.78
C SER A 451 -6.41 43.99 -15.66
N ASN A 452 -5.12 43.66 -15.73
CA ASN A 452 -3.96 44.41 -16.26
C ASN A 452 -3.85 45.92 -16.00
N LEU A 453 -2.83 46.31 -15.23
CA LEU A 453 -1.73 47.21 -15.67
C LEU A 453 -0.63 47.30 -14.58
N SER A 454 0.64 47.30 -15.03
CA SER A 454 1.91 47.56 -14.32
C SER A 454 2.58 46.45 -13.48
N GLY A 455 3.50 45.72 -14.13
CA GLY A 455 4.96 45.75 -13.88
C GLY A 455 5.53 45.24 -12.55
N GLY A 456 6.42 44.24 -12.63
CA GLY A 456 7.47 43.99 -11.64
C GLY A 456 7.67 42.51 -11.31
N ALA A 457 8.86 42.00 -11.60
CA ALA A 457 9.30 40.62 -11.39
C ALA A 457 9.61 40.30 -9.92
N SER A 458 9.40 39.04 -9.51
CA SER A 458 10.33 38.22 -8.70
C SER A 458 9.73 36.83 -8.51
N ASP A 459 10.53 35.81 -8.80
CA ASP A 459 10.37 34.44 -8.30
C ASP A 459 10.70 34.43 -6.79
N ASP A 460 9.97 33.62 -6.01
CA ASP A 460 10.52 32.56 -5.14
C ASP A 460 9.47 32.04 -4.12
N GLU A 461 9.35 30.71 -4.14
CA GLU A 461 9.14 29.74 -3.06
C GLU A 461 7.82 29.60 -2.27
N GLU A 462 7.61 28.31 -1.93
CA GLU A 462 6.52 27.64 -1.26
C GLU A 462 6.29 28.12 0.19
N GLY A 463 5.03 28.05 0.61
CA GLY A 463 4.59 28.33 1.96
C GLY A 463 3.11 28.00 2.12
N ASP A 464 2.83 26.72 2.30
CA ASP A 464 1.64 26.24 3.00
C ASP A 464 1.66 26.80 4.44
N ASP A 465 0.68 27.63 4.82
CA ASP A 465 -0.05 27.51 6.10
C ASP A 465 -1.19 28.55 6.22
N GLY A 466 -2.34 28.06 6.67
CA GLY A 466 -3.30 28.68 7.60
C GLY A 466 -3.62 30.18 7.52
N GLY A 467 -4.85 30.49 7.09
CA GLY A 467 -5.39 31.84 7.27
C GLY A 467 -6.84 32.07 6.84
N ASP A 468 -7.79 31.20 7.26
CA ASP A 468 -9.23 31.52 7.23
C ASP A 468 -9.53 32.67 8.21
N SER A 469 -9.28 33.90 7.77
CA SER A 469 -9.58 35.12 8.50
C SER A 469 -10.27 36.10 7.58
N ASP A 470 -11.59 35.95 7.41
CA ASP A 470 -12.47 37.05 7.00
C ASP A 470 -13.96 36.67 7.19
N SER A 471 -14.41 36.57 8.44
CA SER A 471 -15.87 36.65 8.70
C SER A 471 -16.30 37.40 9.96
N ASP A 472 -15.35 37.92 10.75
CA ASP A 472 -15.69 38.62 11.99
C ASP A 472 -15.85 40.15 11.86
N GLU A 473 -15.47 40.77 10.74
CA GLU A 473 -15.70 42.22 10.56
C GLU A 473 -17.16 42.59 10.22
N GLU A 474 -17.94 41.71 9.59
CA GLU A 474 -19.37 41.97 9.28
C GLU A 474 -20.30 41.83 10.51
N SER A 475 -19.78 41.32 11.62
CA SER A 475 -20.55 41.08 12.86
C SER A 475 -20.40 42.21 13.90
N SER A 476 -19.66 43.27 13.59
CA SER A 476 -19.49 44.42 14.49
C SER A 476 -20.81 45.13 14.77
N ALA A 477 -21.13 45.35 16.05
CA ALA A 477 -22.31 46.11 16.47
C ALA A 477 -22.36 47.52 15.84
N LYS A 478 -21.19 48.10 15.53
CA LYS A 478 -21.04 49.38 14.84
C LYS A 478 -21.54 49.33 13.39
N ALA A 479 -21.27 48.24 12.66
CA ALA A 479 -21.75 48.04 11.29
C ALA A 479 -23.27 47.85 11.24
N ARG A 480 -23.85 47.15 12.23
CA ARG A 480 -25.31 47.01 12.40
C ARG A 480 -25.98 48.36 12.68
N TYR A 481 -25.43 49.15 13.60
CA TYR A 481 -25.96 50.48 13.93
C TYR A 481 -25.90 51.45 12.74
N PHE A 482 -24.77 51.48 12.02
CA PHE A 482 -24.62 52.33 10.84
C PHE A 482 -25.53 51.88 9.68
N GLY A 483 -25.82 50.58 9.56
CA GLY A 483 -26.80 50.03 8.63
C GLY A 483 -28.23 50.52 8.88
N TYR A 484 -28.67 50.57 10.15
CA TYR A 484 -29.99 51.10 10.51
C TYR A 484 -30.10 52.61 10.23
N VAL A 485 -29.05 53.38 10.52
CA VAL A 485 -29.00 54.82 10.23
C VAL A 485 -29.07 55.07 8.71
N LYS A 486 -28.33 54.29 7.91
CA LYS A 486 -28.35 54.39 6.45
C LYS A 486 -29.70 54.03 5.86
N GLN A 487 -30.36 53.00 6.40
CA GLN A 487 -31.70 52.59 5.97
C GLN A 487 -32.77 53.60 6.37
N GLY A 488 -32.66 54.20 7.56
CA GLY A 488 -33.51 55.32 8.00
C GLY A 488 -33.33 56.56 7.11
N LEU A 489 -32.09 56.91 6.75
CA LEU A 489 -31.78 58.01 5.83
C LEU A 489 -32.34 57.74 4.43
N TYR A 490 -32.31 56.51 3.91
CA TYR A 490 -32.94 56.16 2.64
C TYR A 490 -34.46 56.35 2.64
N TYR A 491 -35.17 55.90 3.69
CA TYR A 491 -36.62 56.06 3.76
C TYR A 491 -37.08 57.52 3.89
N VAL A 492 -36.24 58.39 4.45
CA VAL A 492 -36.57 59.81 4.64
C VAL A 492 -36.17 60.65 3.42
N THR A 493 -35.13 60.24 2.69
CA THR A 493 -34.56 61.07 1.61
C THR A 493 -34.77 60.50 0.20
N GLU A 494 -35.13 59.23 0.06
CA GLU A 494 -35.22 58.47 -1.20
C GLU A 494 -33.96 58.55 -2.10
N MET A 495 -32.84 59.10 -1.59
CA MET A 495 -31.61 59.27 -2.34
C MET A 495 -30.92 57.91 -2.54
N GLU A 496 -30.64 57.56 -3.81
CA GLU A 496 -30.04 56.26 -4.19
C GLU A 496 -28.71 55.94 -3.48
N ARG A 497 -27.97 56.96 -3.05
CA ARG A 497 -26.71 56.80 -2.29
C ARG A 497 -26.88 56.07 -0.95
N PHE A 498 -28.07 56.14 -0.36
CA PHE A 498 -28.42 55.45 0.89
C PHE A 498 -29.20 54.16 0.67
N ALA A 499 -29.55 53.81 -0.58
CA ALA A 499 -30.26 52.57 -0.89
C ALA A 499 -29.48 51.35 -0.38
N PRO A 500 -30.14 50.39 0.28
CA PRO A 500 -29.46 49.17 0.73
C PRO A 500 -28.90 48.43 -0.48
N PRO A 501 -27.67 47.89 -0.42
CA PRO A 501 -27.06 47.20 -1.54
C PRO A 501 -27.94 46.00 -1.95
N ARG A 502 -28.33 45.93 -3.23
CA ARG A 502 -29.04 44.77 -3.79
C ARG A 502 -28.15 43.53 -3.63
N LYS A 503 -28.49 42.66 -2.67
CA LYS A 503 -27.77 41.41 -2.45
C LYS A 503 -27.94 40.54 -3.69
N ARG A 504 -26.85 40.28 -4.41
CA ARG A 504 -26.87 39.38 -5.57
C ARG A 504 -27.37 37.99 -5.12
N PRO A 505 -28.18 37.29 -5.95
CA PRO A 505 -28.58 35.93 -5.64
C PRO A 505 -27.33 35.08 -5.44
N ARG A 506 -27.34 34.22 -4.42
CA ARG A 506 -26.21 33.33 -4.15
C ARG A 506 -26.34 32.11 -5.05
N THR A 507 -25.28 31.77 -5.76
CA THR A 507 -25.20 30.51 -6.49
C THR A 507 -24.95 29.40 -5.48
N VAL A 508 -25.76 28.35 -5.57
CA VAL A 508 -25.69 27.17 -4.74
C VAL A 508 -25.38 26.00 -5.66
N MET A 509 -24.42 25.17 -5.28
CA MET A 509 -24.12 23.91 -5.97
C MET A 509 -24.86 22.79 -5.25
N LYS A 510 -25.59 21.96 -6.00
CA LYS A 510 -26.29 20.78 -5.51
C LYS A 510 -25.65 19.54 -6.12
N ASN A 511 -25.18 18.63 -5.28
CA ASN A 511 -24.66 17.33 -5.71
C ASN A 511 -25.65 16.26 -5.26
N TYR A 512 -26.14 15.46 -6.20
CA TYR A 512 -27.03 14.35 -5.89
C TYR A 512 -26.23 13.05 -5.83
N ARG A 513 -26.53 12.20 -4.85
CA ARG A 513 -25.93 10.88 -4.69
C ARG A 513 -27.01 9.83 -4.46
N LEU A 514 -26.90 8.71 -5.16
CA LEU A 514 -27.73 7.53 -4.95
C LEU A 514 -26.97 6.57 -4.04
N VAL A 515 -27.50 6.34 -2.85
CA VAL A 515 -26.88 5.50 -1.82
C VAL A 515 -27.76 4.27 -1.61
N SER A 516 -27.16 3.10 -1.53
CA SER A 516 -27.84 1.86 -1.14
C SER A 516 -27.36 1.40 0.22
N LEU A 517 -28.32 1.11 1.10
CA LEU A 517 -28.06 0.40 2.35
C LEU A 517 -28.44 -1.05 2.15
N ARG A 518 -27.48 -1.97 2.32
CA ARG A 518 -27.68 -3.43 2.16
C ARG A 518 -27.32 -4.16 3.45
N SER A 519 -28.11 -5.16 3.84
CA SER A 519 -27.72 -6.04 4.95
C SER A 519 -26.61 -7.00 4.51
N THR A 520 -25.66 -7.28 5.40
CA THR A 520 -24.48 -8.10 5.11
C THR A 520 -24.21 -9.09 6.25
N THR A 521 -23.43 -10.14 5.95
CA THR A 521 -22.99 -11.08 6.99
C THR A 521 -21.78 -10.51 7.77
N PRO A 522 -21.55 -10.93 9.02
CA PRO A 522 -20.39 -10.49 9.80
C PRO A 522 -19.05 -10.80 9.12
N GLU A 523 -18.93 -11.93 8.43
CA GLU A 523 -17.71 -12.36 7.75
C GLU A 523 -17.39 -11.49 6.53
N GLU A 524 -18.39 -11.21 5.68
CA GLU A 524 -18.23 -10.34 4.52
C GLU A 524 -17.92 -8.90 4.94
N LEU A 525 -18.61 -8.39 5.98
CA LEU A 525 -18.37 -7.07 6.51
C LEU A 525 -16.97 -6.99 7.12
N TYR A 526 -16.53 -8.02 7.86
CA TYR A 526 -15.18 -8.09 8.42
C TYR A 526 -14.11 -8.05 7.32
N GLN A 527 -14.25 -8.84 6.26
CA GLN A 527 -13.31 -8.83 5.13
C GLN A 527 -13.28 -7.46 4.43
N ARG A 528 -14.45 -6.85 4.17
CA ARG A 528 -14.52 -5.51 3.58
C ARG A 528 -13.88 -4.44 4.46
N LYS A 529 -14.09 -4.49 5.78
CA LYS A 529 -13.46 -3.55 6.73
C LYS A 529 -11.94 -3.69 6.74
N ILE A 530 -11.42 -4.90 6.61
CA ILE A 530 -9.97 -5.15 6.45
C ILE A 530 -9.46 -4.57 5.12
N ASP A 531 -10.21 -4.73 4.03
CA ASP A 531 -9.83 -4.21 2.72
C ASP A 531 -9.90 -2.68 2.64
N ASN A 532 -10.87 -2.07 3.32
CA ASN A 532 -11.04 -0.62 3.47
C ASN A 532 -10.11 0.02 4.52
N GLU A 533 -9.23 -0.76 5.16
CA GLU A 533 -8.25 -0.31 6.17
C GLU A 533 -8.86 0.20 7.49
N GLU A 534 -10.12 -0.15 7.77
CA GLU A 534 -10.83 0.21 9.00
C GLU A 534 -10.56 -0.83 10.10
N TYR A 535 -9.28 -1.01 10.43
CA TYR A 535 -8.80 -2.09 11.29
C TYR A 535 -9.38 -2.06 12.71
N GLY A 536 -9.63 -0.88 13.27
CA GLY A 536 -10.22 -0.73 14.60
C GLY A 536 -11.64 -1.29 14.66
N GLU A 537 -12.44 -1.02 13.64
CA GLU A 537 -13.79 -1.58 13.51
C GLU A 537 -13.74 -3.08 13.24
N ALA A 538 -12.83 -3.52 12.36
CA ALA A 538 -12.62 -4.94 12.08
C ALA A 538 -12.26 -5.73 13.35
N LEU A 539 -11.39 -5.20 14.22
CA LEU A 539 -11.05 -5.83 15.50
C LEU A 539 -12.24 -5.88 16.46
N SER A 540 -13.03 -4.80 16.52
CA SER A 540 -14.26 -4.79 17.35
C SER A 540 -15.29 -5.81 16.87
N LEU A 541 -15.41 -5.99 15.55
CA LEU A 541 -16.27 -7.01 14.93
C LEU A 541 -15.74 -8.42 15.20
N ALA A 542 -14.43 -8.62 15.12
CA ALA A 542 -13.79 -9.89 15.44
C ALA A 542 -14.05 -10.29 16.90
N GLN A 543 -13.95 -9.34 17.84
CA GLN A 543 -14.27 -9.58 19.24
C GLN A 543 -15.77 -9.85 19.47
N ALA A 544 -16.65 -9.12 18.78
CA ALA A 544 -18.10 -9.26 18.95
C ALA A 544 -18.65 -10.58 18.38
N TYR A 545 -18.11 -11.04 17.25
CA TYR A 545 -18.58 -12.23 16.52
C TYR A 545 -17.61 -13.42 16.60
N ASN A 546 -16.56 -13.35 17.43
CA ASN A 546 -15.53 -14.37 17.60
C ASN A 546 -14.85 -14.77 16.27
N LEU A 547 -14.51 -13.77 15.43
CA LEU A 547 -13.76 -13.94 14.19
C LEU A 547 -12.25 -13.87 14.44
N ASP A 548 -11.47 -14.39 13.50
CA ASP A 548 -10.02 -14.48 13.60
C ASP A 548 -9.34 -13.11 13.51
N SER A 549 -8.90 -12.56 14.66
CA SER A 549 -8.18 -11.29 14.76
C SER A 549 -6.81 -11.30 14.07
N ASP A 550 -6.20 -12.48 13.87
CA ASP A 550 -4.89 -12.57 13.21
C ASP A 550 -4.97 -11.99 11.80
N LEU A 551 -6.10 -12.11 11.10
CA LEU A 551 -6.26 -11.59 9.74
C LEU A 551 -6.09 -10.06 9.66
N VAL A 552 -6.53 -9.32 10.67
CA VAL A 552 -6.31 -7.87 10.76
C VAL A 552 -4.82 -7.58 10.91
N TYR A 553 -4.18 -8.20 11.89
CA TYR A 553 -2.76 -7.96 12.19
C TYR A 553 -1.84 -8.42 11.06
N GLN A 554 -2.18 -9.51 10.36
CA GLN A 554 -1.47 -9.97 9.16
C GLN A 554 -1.57 -8.96 8.02
N ARG A 555 -2.74 -8.33 7.82
CA ARG A 555 -2.91 -7.28 6.80
C ARG A 555 -2.13 -6.02 7.16
N GLN A 556 -2.17 -5.61 8.43
CA GLN A 556 -1.38 -4.48 8.94
C GLN A 556 0.11 -4.72 8.78
N TRP A 557 0.62 -5.90 9.19
CA TRP A 557 2.02 -6.30 9.04
C TRP A 557 2.49 -6.24 7.58
N ARG A 558 1.69 -6.76 6.64
CA ARG A 558 2.05 -6.78 5.21
C ARG A 558 2.14 -5.39 4.58
N LYS A 559 1.37 -4.41 5.10
CA LYS A 559 1.40 -3.02 4.62
C LYS A 559 2.45 -2.18 5.33
N SER A 560 2.80 -2.51 6.58
CA SER A 560 3.84 -1.80 7.33
C SER A 560 5.25 -2.18 6.89
N THR A 561 6.18 -1.23 7.00
CA THR A 561 7.61 -1.54 6.97
C THR A 561 8.01 -2.25 8.25
N VAL A 562 8.93 -3.21 8.15
CA VAL A 562 9.37 -3.97 9.32
C VAL A 562 10.33 -3.12 10.15
N SER A 563 9.86 -2.74 11.32
CA SER A 563 10.56 -2.01 12.38
C SER A 563 10.35 -2.68 13.73
N ILE A 564 11.18 -2.34 14.71
CA ILE A 564 11.06 -2.82 16.09
C ILE A 564 9.65 -2.55 16.66
N ALA A 565 9.11 -1.35 16.39
CA ALA A 565 7.75 -0.99 16.78
C ALA A 565 6.70 -1.88 16.09
N SER A 566 6.79 -2.10 14.77
CA SER A 566 5.83 -2.95 14.05
C SER A 566 5.83 -4.41 14.51
N ILE A 567 7.00 -4.93 14.94
CA ILE A 567 7.12 -6.28 15.51
C ILE A 567 6.32 -6.36 16.81
N GLN A 568 6.47 -5.37 17.67
CA GLN A 568 5.73 -5.30 18.94
C GLN A 568 4.24 -4.98 18.74
N ASP A 569 3.88 -4.14 17.77
CA ASP A 569 2.51 -3.69 17.57
C ASP A 569 1.63 -4.70 16.82
N TYR A 570 2.22 -5.49 15.91
CA TYR A 570 1.49 -6.40 15.04
C TYR A 570 1.93 -7.85 15.18
N LEU A 571 3.22 -8.15 14.98
CA LEU A 571 3.70 -9.54 14.96
C LEU A 571 3.48 -10.24 16.31
N SER A 572 3.68 -9.52 17.42
CA SER A 572 3.46 -10.04 18.77
C SER A 572 2.01 -10.43 19.09
N LYS A 573 1.05 -9.88 18.34
CA LYS A 573 -0.39 -10.11 18.54
C LYS A 573 -0.92 -11.26 17.69
N ILE A 574 -0.11 -11.78 16.76
CA ILE A 574 -0.50 -12.87 15.86
C ILE A 574 -0.25 -14.20 16.57
N CYS A 575 -1.29 -15.00 16.71
CA CYS A 575 -1.21 -16.24 17.46
C CYS A 575 -0.60 -17.39 16.64
N LYS A 576 -0.77 -17.45 15.32
CA LYS A 576 -0.37 -18.60 14.50
C LYS A 576 1.16 -18.76 14.37
N ARG A 577 1.73 -19.83 14.96
CA ARG A 577 3.18 -20.12 14.93
C ARG A 577 3.76 -20.21 13.52
N SER A 578 3.16 -21.03 12.65
CA SER A 578 3.70 -21.31 11.32
C SER A 578 3.83 -20.03 10.48
N TRP A 579 2.88 -19.12 10.64
CA TRP A 579 2.87 -17.83 9.95
C TRP A 579 3.95 -16.90 10.50
N VAL A 580 4.03 -16.75 11.84
CA VAL A 580 5.06 -15.89 12.48
C VAL A 580 6.46 -16.36 12.14
N LEU A 581 6.74 -17.68 12.25
CA LEU A 581 8.05 -18.24 11.90
C LEU A 581 8.39 -18.09 10.41
N HIS A 582 7.40 -18.25 9.52
CA HIS A 582 7.61 -18.01 8.10
C HIS A 582 8.00 -16.55 7.85
N GLU A 583 7.33 -15.58 8.47
CA GLU A 583 7.67 -14.16 8.32
C GLU A 583 9.06 -13.84 8.91
N CYS A 584 9.41 -14.37 10.08
CA CYS A 584 10.75 -14.21 10.66
C CYS A 584 11.87 -14.79 9.78
N VAL A 585 11.59 -15.87 9.04
CA VAL A 585 12.57 -16.52 8.15
C VAL A 585 12.62 -15.85 6.77
N GLU A 586 11.49 -15.45 6.18
CA GLU A 586 11.44 -14.97 4.79
C GLU A 586 11.58 -13.45 4.66
N ARG A 587 11.01 -12.67 5.58
CA ARG A 587 10.99 -11.21 5.48
C ARG A 587 12.33 -10.64 5.93
N VAL A 588 12.89 -9.74 5.13
CA VAL A 588 14.12 -9.00 5.46
C VAL A 588 13.77 -7.52 5.64
N PRO A 589 13.99 -6.95 6.83
CA PRO A 589 13.84 -5.51 7.10
C PRO A 589 14.90 -4.64 6.41
N GLU A 590 14.61 -3.34 6.29
CA GLU A 590 15.54 -2.36 5.69
C GLU A 590 16.64 -1.90 6.66
N ASN A 591 16.44 -2.07 7.97
CA ASN A 591 17.42 -1.74 9.00
C ASN A 591 18.06 -3.02 9.57
N VAL A 592 19.36 -2.97 9.84
CA VAL A 592 20.13 -4.00 10.55
C VAL A 592 19.49 -4.35 11.88
N ASP A 593 19.18 -3.34 12.71
CA ASP A 593 18.61 -3.55 14.05
C ASP A 593 17.24 -4.22 13.98
N ALA A 594 16.41 -3.80 13.02
CA ALA A 594 15.11 -4.45 12.80
C ALA A 594 15.27 -5.89 12.30
N THR A 595 16.30 -6.18 11.51
CA THR A 595 16.64 -7.54 11.05
C THR A 595 17.09 -8.41 12.22
N LYS A 596 17.97 -7.87 13.08
CA LYS A 596 18.44 -8.53 14.29
C LYS A 596 17.29 -8.84 15.24
N GLU A 597 16.42 -7.86 15.52
CA GLU A 597 15.23 -8.03 16.35
C GLU A 597 14.23 -9.04 15.77
N LEU A 598 13.99 -9.04 14.45
CA LEU A 598 13.08 -10.01 13.81
C LEU A 598 13.59 -11.45 13.92
N LEU A 599 14.89 -11.66 13.70
CA LEU A 599 15.52 -12.98 13.84
C LEU A 599 15.51 -13.43 15.30
N GLN A 600 15.86 -12.55 16.24
CA GLN A 600 15.80 -12.83 17.67
C GLN A 600 14.38 -13.13 18.15
N TYR A 601 13.37 -12.43 17.61
CA TYR A 601 11.96 -12.70 17.91
C TYR A 601 11.56 -14.11 17.48
N GLY A 602 11.97 -14.55 16.28
CA GLY A 602 11.79 -15.93 15.82
C GLY A 602 12.53 -16.96 16.69
N LEU A 603 13.74 -16.63 17.17
CA LEU A 603 14.52 -17.50 18.05
C LEU A 603 13.87 -17.70 19.42
N LYS A 604 13.23 -16.65 19.96
CA LYS A 604 12.43 -16.76 21.20
C LYS A 604 11.27 -17.74 21.03
N GLY A 605 10.53 -17.66 19.91
CA GLY A 605 9.43 -18.57 19.63
C GLY A 605 9.82 -19.99 19.20
N THR A 606 11.12 -20.28 19.05
CA THR A 606 11.66 -21.61 18.76
C THR A 606 12.51 -22.17 19.88
N ASP A 607 12.36 -21.67 21.11
CA ASP A 607 13.11 -22.17 22.26
C ASP A 607 12.58 -23.53 22.77
N LEU A 608 13.27 -24.11 23.77
CA LEU A 608 12.95 -25.42 24.35
C LEU A 608 11.51 -25.51 24.88
N GLU A 609 10.97 -24.42 25.45
CA GLU A 609 9.59 -24.38 25.96
C GLU A 609 8.58 -24.64 24.84
N ALA A 610 8.77 -24.00 23.67
CA ALA A 610 7.95 -24.24 22.50
C ALA A 610 8.10 -25.67 21.96
N LEU A 611 9.33 -26.21 21.95
CA LEU A 611 9.60 -27.59 21.52
C LEU A 611 8.88 -28.63 22.39
N ILE A 612 8.86 -28.41 23.72
CA ILE A 612 8.19 -29.29 24.69
C ILE A 612 6.67 -29.19 24.55
N ALA A 613 6.13 -27.96 24.45
CA ALA A 613 4.69 -27.74 24.31
C ALA A 613 4.12 -28.40 23.03
N ILE A 614 4.87 -28.37 21.93
CA ILE A 614 4.52 -29.09 20.69
C ILE A 614 4.56 -30.60 20.89
N GLY A 615 5.58 -31.11 21.59
CA GLY A 615 5.69 -32.54 21.93
C GLY A 615 4.48 -33.04 22.71
N ASN A 616 3.97 -32.22 23.63
CA ASN A 616 2.80 -32.52 24.45
C ASN A 616 1.45 -32.20 23.76
N ARG A 617 1.45 -31.51 22.61
CA ARG A 617 0.26 -30.98 21.90
C ARG A 617 -0.55 -29.96 22.71
N GLU A 618 0.12 -29.18 23.54
CA GLU A 618 -0.48 -28.16 24.41
C GLU A 618 -0.55 -26.77 23.76
N ASP A 619 0.12 -26.60 22.62
CA ASP A 619 0.28 -25.33 21.90
C ASP A 619 -0.95 -24.92 21.08
N GLY A 620 -1.72 -25.89 20.56
CA GLY A 620 -2.84 -25.63 19.66
C GLY A 620 -2.45 -24.85 18.39
N GLY A 621 -1.20 -24.94 17.94
CA GLY A 621 -0.65 -24.17 16.81
C GLY A 621 -0.25 -22.72 17.14
N ARG A 622 -0.24 -22.34 18.42
CA ARG A 622 0.12 -20.99 18.85
C ARG A 622 1.63 -20.75 18.91
N PHE A 623 2.04 -19.51 18.67
CA PHE A 623 3.39 -19.02 18.91
C PHE A 623 3.56 -18.80 20.42
N ILE A 624 4.55 -19.46 21.03
CA ILE A 624 4.77 -19.46 22.49
C ILE A 624 6.02 -18.65 22.77
N MET A 625 5.94 -17.66 23.66
CA MET A 625 7.10 -16.90 24.10
C MET A 625 7.72 -17.53 25.35
N PRO A 626 9.06 -17.46 25.51
CA PRO A 626 9.72 -17.92 26.72
C PRO A 626 9.23 -17.14 27.95
N GLY A 627 8.76 -17.84 28.98
CA GLY A 627 8.27 -17.23 30.22
C GLY A 627 6.75 -17.02 30.32
N ASP A 628 5.95 -17.43 29.33
CA ASP A 628 4.48 -17.46 29.43
C ASP A 628 3.94 -18.58 30.35
N VAL A 629 4.84 -19.41 30.89
CA VAL A 629 4.53 -20.46 31.87
C VAL A 629 4.78 -19.92 33.28
N ASP A 630 3.71 -19.57 33.98
CA ASP A 630 3.73 -19.17 35.40
C ASP A 630 4.42 -20.25 36.26
N ILE A 631 5.67 -19.99 36.66
CA ILE A 631 6.37 -20.76 37.69
C ILE A 631 6.64 -19.79 38.84
N ASP A 632 5.84 -19.94 39.89
CA ASP A 632 5.86 -19.33 41.22
C ASP A 632 6.93 -18.24 41.47
N ASP A 633 6.43 -17.03 41.72
CA ASP A 633 7.13 -15.91 42.37
C ASP A 633 7.88 -16.37 43.63
N LEU A 634 9.21 -16.38 43.57
CA LEU A 634 10.06 -16.46 44.76
C LEU A 634 10.37 -15.05 45.29
N PRO A 635 10.43 -14.87 46.62
CA PRO A 635 10.49 -13.55 47.24
C PRO A 635 11.81 -12.83 46.93
N TYR A 636 11.66 -11.55 46.63
CA TYR A 636 12.72 -10.56 46.44
C TYR A 636 13.58 -10.45 47.72
N GLU A 637 14.87 -10.81 47.63
CA GLU A 637 15.87 -10.43 48.63
C GLU A 637 16.81 -9.37 48.06
N ASP A 638 17.12 -8.40 48.92
CA ASP A 638 17.61 -7.06 48.61
C ASP A 638 19.15 -6.95 48.69
N PHE A 639 19.72 -6.21 47.75
CA PHE A 639 21.09 -5.66 47.66
C PHE A 639 22.30 -6.60 47.52
N LEU A 640 22.56 -7.04 46.29
CA LEU A 640 23.90 -7.40 45.78
C LEU A 640 24.36 -6.39 44.71
N SER A 641 25.64 -6.39 44.38
CA SER A 641 26.17 -5.52 43.31
C SER A 641 25.62 -5.94 41.94
N GLY A 642 25.42 -4.98 41.02
CA GLY A 642 24.76 -5.24 39.73
C GLY A 642 25.39 -6.34 38.87
N ASP A 643 26.71 -6.58 39.04
CA ASP A 643 27.43 -7.62 38.32
C ASP A 643 27.18 -9.02 38.91
N GLU A 644 27.11 -9.16 40.24
CA GLU A 644 26.82 -10.43 40.92
C GLU A 644 25.36 -10.88 40.73
N GLU A 645 24.42 -9.92 40.65
CA GLU A 645 23.02 -10.20 40.35
C GLU A 645 22.82 -10.74 38.92
N LEU A 646 23.57 -10.18 37.96
CA LEU A 646 23.56 -10.64 36.57
C LEU A 646 24.15 -12.04 36.42
N GLU A 647 25.25 -12.35 37.09
CA GLU A 647 25.84 -13.69 37.08
C GLU A 647 24.89 -14.72 37.72
N MET A 648 24.31 -14.40 38.87
CA MET A 648 23.31 -15.27 39.53
C MET A 648 22.06 -15.49 38.68
N LYS A 649 21.63 -14.49 37.91
CA LYS A 649 20.51 -14.62 36.97
C LYS A 649 20.87 -15.53 35.79
N LYS A 650 22.05 -15.35 35.18
CA LYS A 650 22.57 -16.24 34.12
C LYS A 650 22.70 -17.68 34.59
N GLU A 651 23.21 -17.90 35.81
CA GLU A 651 23.29 -19.25 36.39
C GLU A 651 21.92 -19.89 36.59
N ARG A 652 20.92 -19.12 37.06
CA ARG A 652 19.53 -19.59 37.21
C ARG A 652 18.92 -19.95 35.86
N GLU A 653 19.10 -19.12 34.85
CA GLU A 653 18.64 -19.38 33.49
C GLU A 653 19.33 -20.61 32.88
N ASN A 654 20.63 -20.77 33.07
CA ASN A 654 21.38 -21.95 32.63
C ASN A 654 20.90 -23.24 33.33
N LYS A 655 20.63 -23.20 34.64
CA LYS A 655 20.04 -24.34 35.37
C LYS A 655 18.66 -24.71 34.81
N LYS A 656 17.78 -23.72 34.61
CA LYS A 656 16.47 -23.93 33.97
C LYS A 656 16.61 -24.54 32.58
N ARG A 657 17.55 -24.05 31.76
CA ARG A 657 17.81 -24.56 30.40
C ARG A 657 18.27 -26.02 30.42
N LEU A 658 19.15 -26.40 31.36
CA LEU A 658 19.58 -27.79 31.55
C LEU A 658 18.42 -28.70 31.99
N GLU A 659 17.54 -28.21 32.87
CA GLU A 659 16.34 -28.95 33.29
C GLU A 659 15.35 -29.15 32.13
N LEU A 660 15.18 -28.16 31.26
CA LEU A 660 14.35 -28.28 30.06
C LEU A 660 14.97 -29.25 29.04
N LEU A 661 16.28 -29.19 28.81
CA LEU A 661 16.99 -30.14 27.94
C LEU A 661 16.82 -31.59 28.40
N ALA A 662 16.86 -31.83 29.71
CA ALA A 662 16.64 -33.17 30.27
C ALA A 662 15.24 -33.76 29.99
N LYS A 663 14.25 -32.91 29.66
CA LYS A 663 12.88 -33.33 29.32
C LYS A 663 12.72 -33.70 27.84
N VAL A 664 13.69 -33.37 26.99
CA VAL A 664 13.60 -33.57 25.53
C VAL A 664 14.35 -34.84 25.12
N ASP A 665 13.66 -35.75 24.42
CA ASP A 665 14.27 -36.91 23.78
C ASP A 665 14.48 -36.65 22.28
N PHE A 666 15.71 -36.26 21.89
CA PHE A 666 16.08 -35.93 20.51
C PHE A 666 15.96 -37.13 19.55
N SER A 667 15.96 -38.37 20.05
CA SER A 667 15.83 -39.57 19.23
C SER A 667 14.39 -39.81 18.73
N ARG A 668 13.39 -39.17 19.35
CA ARG A 668 11.96 -39.40 19.10
C ARG A 668 11.17 -38.11 18.84
N LEU A 669 11.74 -37.18 18.08
CA LEU A 669 11.06 -35.94 17.71
C LEU A 669 9.91 -36.15 16.70
N THR A 670 8.80 -35.45 16.90
CA THR A 670 7.68 -35.36 15.95
C THR A 670 8.05 -34.54 14.71
N LEU A 671 7.24 -34.61 13.65
CA LEU A 671 7.49 -33.84 12.43
C LEU A 671 7.45 -32.32 12.69
N GLU A 672 6.49 -31.84 13.48
CA GLU A 672 6.38 -30.43 13.86
C GLU A 672 7.56 -29.96 14.73
N GLN A 673 8.05 -30.82 15.62
CA GLN A 673 9.27 -30.54 16.39
C GLN A 673 10.50 -30.45 15.48
N LYS A 674 10.63 -31.34 14.49
CA LYS A 674 11.71 -31.29 13.51
C LYS A 674 11.65 -30.02 12.64
N GLU A 675 10.45 -29.60 12.23
CA GLU A 675 10.26 -28.33 11.51
C GLU A 675 10.65 -27.12 12.36
N LEU A 676 10.29 -27.11 13.65
CA LEU A 676 10.71 -26.07 14.58
C LEU A 676 12.24 -26.02 14.72
N CYS A 677 12.90 -27.16 14.89
CA CYS A 677 14.37 -27.22 14.96
C CYS A 677 15.03 -26.76 13.65
N ARG A 678 14.48 -27.11 12.48
CA ARG A 678 14.96 -26.61 11.17
C ARG A 678 14.82 -25.09 11.05
N SER A 679 13.69 -24.53 11.49
CA SER A 679 13.50 -23.08 11.52
C SER A 679 14.48 -22.41 12.48
N ARG A 680 14.72 -23.00 13.66
CA ARG A 680 15.73 -22.49 14.61
C ARG A 680 17.12 -22.48 14.00
N LEU A 681 17.57 -23.59 13.38
CA LEU A 681 18.87 -23.67 12.72
C LEU A 681 19.01 -22.63 11.60
N LYS A 682 17.97 -22.41 10.79
CA LYS A 682 17.97 -21.35 9.78
C LYS A 682 18.08 -19.95 10.38
N LEU A 683 17.31 -19.67 11.44
CA LEU A 683 17.35 -18.37 12.11
C LEU A 683 18.72 -18.11 12.76
N LEU A 684 19.32 -19.12 13.37
CA LEU A 684 20.67 -19.07 13.93
C LEU A 684 21.71 -18.81 12.84
N SER A 685 21.67 -19.57 11.74
CA SER A 685 22.54 -19.35 10.58
C SER A 685 22.39 -17.94 10.01
N TYR A 686 21.16 -17.44 9.88
CA TYR A 686 20.91 -16.07 9.39
C TYR A 686 21.41 -15.00 10.37
N LEU A 687 21.35 -15.25 11.68
CA LEU A 687 21.90 -14.35 12.68
C LEU A 687 23.43 -14.31 12.59
N ASP A 688 24.09 -15.45 12.50
CA ASP A 688 25.54 -15.54 12.35
C ASP A 688 25.99 -14.86 11.04
N ARG A 689 25.22 -15.01 9.95
CA ARG A 689 25.46 -14.30 8.68
C ARG A 689 25.23 -12.80 8.79
N LEU A 690 24.27 -12.35 9.60
CA LEU A 690 24.03 -10.92 9.82
C LEU A 690 25.23 -10.29 10.55
N GLU A 691 25.69 -10.91 11.62
CA GLU A 691 26.85 -10.42 12.39
C GLU A 691 28.13 -10.46 11.55
N THR A 692 28.30 -11.50 10.73
CA THR A 692 29.40 -11.54 9.74
C THR A 692 29.29 -10.38 8.73
N TYR A 693 28.08 -10.05 8.26
CA TYR A 693 27.88 -8.94 7.33
C TYR A 693 28.12 -7.58 8.00
N GLU A 694 27.73 -7.41 9.27
CA GLU A 694 28.06 -6.23 10.08
C GLU A 694 29.57 -6.01 10.16
N GLU A 695 30.34 -7.08 10.44
CA GLU A 695 31.81 -7.03 10.44
C GLU A 695 32.38 -6.64 9.06
N ILE A 696 31.86 -7.22 7.97
CA ILE A 696 32.28 -6.90 6.59
C ILE A 696 32.05 -5.41 6.27
N LEU A 697 30.98 -4.80 6.80
CA LEU A 697 30.67 -3.39 6.58
C LEU A 697 31.56 -2.43 7.41
N GLY A 698 32.34 -2.96 8.36
CA GLY A 698 33.20 -2.21 9.26
C GLY A 698 32.65 -2.05 10.68
N GLY A 699 31.80 -3.00 11.11
CA GLY A 699 31.21 -3.06 12.45
C GLY A 699 29.82 -2.40 12.56
N PRO A 700 29.20 -2.44 13.75
CA PRO A 700 27.77 -2.13 13.93
C PRO A 700 27.38 -0.70 13.53
N HIS A 701 28.23 0.29 13.83
CA HIS A 701 27.96 1.70 13.48
C HIS A 701 28.03 1.95 11.97
N ALA A 702 28.93 1.26 11.27
CA ALA A 702 29.05 1.39 9.82
C ALA A 702 27.93 0.61 9.10
N ALA A 703 27.50 -0.50 9.70
CA ALA A 703 26.42 -1.34 9.19
C ALA A 703 25.10 -0.58 9.11
N GLU A 704 24.75 0.23 10.12
CA GLU A 704 23.49 1.03 10.12
C GLU A 704 23.35 1.93 8.87
N GLN A 705 24.47 2.43 8.33
CA GLN A 705 24.46 3.33 7.16
C GLN A 705 24.62 2.60 5.82
N LYS A 706 25.34 1.47 5.79
CA LYS A 706 25.76 0.78 4.57
C LYS A 706 24.99 -0.52 4.30
N TYR A 707 24.14 -0.95 5.22
CA TYR A 707 23.38 -2.19 5.09
C TYR A 707 22.45 -2.16 3.88
N ASP A 708 22.54 -3.19 3.06
CA ASP A 708 21.64 -3.43 1.94
C ASP A 708 20.81 -4.69 2.20
N ALA A 709 19.51 -4.51 2.38
CA ALA A 709 18.55 -5.58 2.62
C ALA A 709 18.45 -6.57 1.45
N GLU A 710 18.59 -6.12 0.20
CA GLU A 710 18.54 -7.01 -0.97
C GLU A 710 19.79 -7.87 -1.08
N PHE A 711 20.96 -7.27 -0.79
CA PHE A 711 22.21 -8.00 -0.67
C PHE A 711 22.14 -9.04 0.44
N PHE A 712 21.74 -8.64 1.66
CA PHE A 712 21.66 -9.55 2.80
C PHE A 712 20.66 -10.69 2.56
N LYS A 713 19.52 -10.40 1.91
CA LYS A 713 18.52 -11.42 1.54
C LYS A 713 19.13 -12.53 0.68
N LYS A 714 20.03 -12.19 -0.25
CA LYS A 714 20.77 -13.17 -1.06
C LYS A 714 21.84 -13.86 -0.23
N PHE A 715 22.69 -13.08 0.44
CA PHE A 715 23.85 -13.56 1.20
C PHE A 715 23.49 -14.60 2.27
N ARG A 716 22.45 -14.34 3.08
CA ARG A 716 22.03 -15.25 4.16
C ARG A 716 21.58 -16.63 3.67
N SER A 717 21.05 -16.71 2.45
CA SER A 717 20.52 -17.95 1.85
C SER A 717 21.50 -18.66 0.93
N GLN A 718 22.65 -18.04 0.65
CA GLN A 718 23.65 -18.55 -0.27
C GLN A 718 24.64 -19.48 0.45
N ASN A 719 25.09 -20.54 -0.25
CA ASN A 719 26.21 -21.37 0.22
C ASN A 719 27.41 -20.46 0.54
N ILE A 720 27.98 -20.58 1.75
CA ILE A 720 29.09 -19.72 2.19
C ILE A 720 30.31 -19.85 1.28
N VAL A 721 30.58 -21.05 0.78
CA VAL A 721 31.69 -21.35 -0.14
C VAL A 721 31.52 -20.57 -1.43
N LEU A 722 30.29 -20.44 -1.92
CA LEU A 722 29.96 -19.67 -3.11
C LEU A 722 30.14 -18.16 -2.86
N SER A 723 29.73 -17.67 -1.69
CA SER A 723 29.96 -16.28 -1.29
C SER A 723 31.45 -15.97 -1.19
N ALA A 724 32.25 -16.85 -0.56
CA ALA A 724 33.70 -16.71 -0.48
C ALA A 724 34.36 -16.71 -1.88
N ARG A 725 33.96 -17.61 -2.78
CA ARG A 725 34.44 -17.60 -4.18
C ARG A 725 34.15 -16.27 -4.87
N ASN A 726 32.96 -15.72 -4.70
CA ASN A 726 32.58 -14.45 -5.32
C ASN A 726 33.42 -13.28 -4.77
N TYR A 727 33.64 -13.22 -3.44
CA TYR A 727 34.53 -12.22 -2.84
C TYR A 727 35.98 -12.35 -3.32
N ALA A 728 36.47 -13.57 -3.56
CA ALA A 728 37.79 -13.79 -4.16
C ALA A 728 37.87 -13.21 -5.58
N ARG A 729 36.85 -13.43 -6.41
CA ARG A 729 36.78 -12.89 -7.78
C ARG A 729 36.70 -11.36 -7.79
N GLU A 730 36.05 -10.77 -6.80
CA GLU A 730 35.98 -9.32 -6.60
C GLU A 730 37.24 -8.71 -5.97
N SER A 731 38.23 -9.54 -5.59
CA SER A 731 39.43 -9.15 -4.86
C SER A 731 39.15 -8.50 -3.49
N ASN A 732 38.03 -8.85 -2.84
CA ASN A 732 37.68 -8.35 -1.51
C ASN A 732 38.34 -9.18 -0.42
N VAL A 733 39.58 -8.81 -0.09
CA VAL A 733 40.43 -9.52 0.88
C VAL A 733 39.86 -9.46 2.30
N GLN A 734 39.37 -8.28 2.71
CA GLN A 734 38.84 -8.08 4.05
C GLN A 734 37.59 -8.94 4.30
N ALA A 735 36.67 -9.02 3.33
CA ALA A 735 35.49 -9.87 3.48
C ALA A 735 35.88 -11.35 3.60
N LEU A 736 36.85 -11.82 2.80
CA LEU A 736 37.34 -13.19 2.88
C LEU A 736 38.03 -13.52 4.21
N ASP A 737 38.80 -12.59 4.76
CA ASP A 737 39.45 -12.72 6.06
C ASP A 737 38.40 -12.98 7.15
N ILE A 738 37.38 -12.10 7.21
CA ILE A 738 36.25 -12.21 8.13
C ILE A 738 35.49 -13.53 7.91
N LEU A 739 35.28 -13.95 6.66
CA LEU A 739 34.63 -15.23 6.37
C LEU A 739 35.44 -16.42 6.88
N PHE A 740 36.76 -16.47 6.67
CA PHE A 740 37.59 -17.56 7.19
C PHE A 740 37.65 -17.57 8.72
N THR A 741 37.61 -16.41 9.35
CA THR A 741 37.63 -16.28 10.81
C THR A 741 36.34 -16.80 11.44
N TYR A 742 35.16 -16.42 10.94
CA TYR A 742 33.87 -16.78 11.56
C TYR A 742 33.19 -18.04 10.99
N HIS A 743 33.49 -18.43 9.76
CA HIS A 743 32.92 -19.61 9.08
C HIS A 743 34.00 -20.64 8.72
N GLY A 744 35.06 -20.71 9.54
CA GLY A 744 36.23 -21.55 9.30
C GLY A 744 35.92 -23.04 9.12
N ALA A 745 35.00 -23.57 9.94
CA ALA A 745 34.58 -24.98 9.88
C ALA A 745 34.09 -25.45 8.50
N GLU A 746 33.43 -24.58 7.72
CA GLU A 746 32.93 -24.88 6.37
C GLU A 746 33.93 -24.45 5.28
N LEU A 747 34.69 -23.37 5.49
CA LEU A 747 35.51 -22.75 4.44
C LEU A 747 36.97 -23.22 4.39
N LEU A 748 37.58 -23.59 5.53
CA LEU A 748 39.02 -23.85 5.59
C LEU A 748 39.43 -25.07 4.75
N GLN A 749 38.55 -26.06 4.60
CA GLN A 749 38.77 -27.20 3.70
C GLN A 749 38.89 -26.79 2.21
N HIS A 750 38.33 -25.64 1.85
CA HIS A 750 38.35 -25.07 0.49
C HIS A 750 39.32 -23.88 0.35
N ARG A 751 40.05 -23.48 1.40
CA ARG A 751 40.84 -22.24 1.44
C ARG A 751 41.73 -22.07 0.21
N LEU A 752 42.57 -23.05 -0.11
CA LEU A 752 43.48 -22.99 -1.26
C LEU A 752 42.77 -22.86 -2.61
N ALA A 753 41.60 -23.50 -2.74
CA ALA A 753 40.82 -23.46 -3.96
C ALA A 753 40.03 -22.13 -4.09
N ILE A 754 39.60 -21.54 -2.98
CA ILE A 754 39.02 -20.18 -2.94
C ILE A 754 40.09 -19.15 -3.33
N LEU A 755 41.30 -19.24 -2.77
CA LEU A 755 42.42 -18.33 -3.11
C LEU A 755 42.83 -18.41 -4.59
N HIS A 756 42.60 -19.56 -5.24
CA HIS A 756 42.86 -19.70 -6.66
C HIS A 756 41.89 -18.90 -7.55
N ASN A 757 40.74 -18.47 -7.01
CA ASN A 757 39.74 -17.69 -7.74
C ASN A 757 40.02 -16.17 -7.73
N PHE A 758 41.07 -15.70 -7.06
CA PHE A 758 41.52 -14.32 -7.24
C PHE A 758 41.85 -14.05 -8.71
N PRO A 759 41.54 -12.88 -9.27
CA PRO A 759 42.00 -12.50 -10.60
C PRO A 759 43.53 -12.55 -10.67
N GLU A 760 44.07 -13.04 -11.79
CA GLU A 760 45.53 -13.10 -12.01
C GLU A 760 46.17 -11.72 -12.15
N THR A 761 45.35 -10.67 -12.25
CA THR A 761 45.76 -9.26 -12.26
C THR A 761 45.86 -8.64 -10.87
N THR A 762 45.39 -9.31 -9.82
CA THR A 762 45.40 -8.81 -8.45
C THR A 762 46.77 -9.06 -7.82
N SER A 763 47.36 -8.00 -7.24
CA SER A 763 48.69 -8.11 -6.62
C SER A 763 48.65 -9.04 -5.41
N PRO A 764 49.55 -10.04 -5.32
CA PRO A 764 49.68 -10.91 -4.14
C PRO A 764 49.88 -10.17 -2.82
N HIS A 765 50.41 -8.94 -2.86
CA HIS A 765 50.58 -8.11 -1.67
C HIS A 765 49.24 -7.74 -1.02
N GLU A 766 48.17 -7.59 -1.81
CA GLU A 766 46.85 -7.20 -1.33
C GLU A 766 46.20 -8.30 -0.49
N TYR A 767 46.40 -9.58 -0.84
CA TYR A 767 45.82 -10.74 -0.15
C TYR A 767 46.83 -11.53 0.68
N THR A 768 47.93 -10.88 1.10
CA THR A 768 48.97 -11.49 1.95
C THR A 768 48.41 -12.13 3.21
N THR A 769 47.48 -11.47 3.90
CA THR A 769 46.88 -11.99 5.14
C THR A 769 46.22 -13.35 4.97
N LEU A 770 45.62 -13.61 3.80
CA LEU A 770 44.89 -14.84 3.51
C LEU A 770 45.80 -16.01 3.09
N LEU A 771 47.02 -15.72 2.64
CA LEU A 771 47.96 -16.73 2.18
C LEU A 771 48.40 -17.63 3.37
N PRO A 772 48.64 -18.94 3.16
CA PRO A 772 49.20 -19.81 4.19
C PRO A 772 50.62 -19.40 4.63
N GLU A 773 50.97 -19.68 5.88
CA GLU A 773 52.30 -19.43 6.45
C GLU A 773 52.84 -20.71 7.10
N ALA A 774 54.14 -20.97 6.92
CA ALA A 774 54.85 -22.06 7.59
C ALA A 774 55.82 -21.49 8.63
N ARG A 775 55.90 -22.13 9.79
CA ARG A 775 56.88 -21.83 10.84
C ARG A 775 57.67 -23.10 11.17
N LYS A 776 58.96 -22.96 11.47
CA LYS A 776 59.76 -24.03 12.07
C LYS A 776 59.38 -24.22 13.54
N ASP A 777 58.69 -25.30 13.85
CA ASP A 777 58.48 -25.77 15.22
C ASP A 777 59.34 -27.02 15.46
N ALA A 778 60.31 -26.92 16.37
CA ALA A 778 61.12 -28.05 16.85
C ALA A 778 61.71 -28.97 15.74
N ASP A 779 62.42 -28.39 14.77
CA ASP A 779 63.06 -29.04 13.60
C ASP A 779 62.13 -29.55 12.48
N GLU A 780 60.80 -29.51 12.66
CA GLU A 780 59.84 -29.76 11.57
C GLU A 780 59.14 -28.45 11.16
N LEU A 781 59.03 -28.21 9.85
CA LEU A 781 58.21 -27.11 9.34
C LEU A 781 56.74 -27.51 9.52
N ALA A 782 55.93 -26.64 10.13
CA ALA A 782 54.50 -26.84 10.32
C ALA A 782 53.70 -25.60 9.88
N LEU A 783 52.46 -25.82 9.44
CA LEU A 783 51.56 -24.77 8.98
C LEU A 783 50.93 -24.07 10.19
N ILE A 784 50.84 -22.74 10.16
CA ILE A 784 50.15 -21.97 11.21
C ILE A 784 48.63 -22.11 11.02
N PRO A 785 47.89 -22.73 11.96
CA PRO A 785 46.44 -22.84 11.88
C PRO A 785 45.79 -21.46 11.78
N TRP A 786 44.63 -21.38 11.13
CA TRP A 786 43.87 -20.13 11.13
C TRP A 786 43.24 -19.92 12.51
N ASP A 787 43.28 -18.69 13.01
CA ASP A 787 42.62 -18.32 14.26
C ASP A 787 41.11 -18.19 14.01
N GLU A 788 40.35 -19.25 14.32
CA GLU A 788 38.90 -19.28 14.19
C GLU A 788 38.22 -18.60 15.39
N GLU A 789 37.26 -17.73 15.10
CA GLU A 789 36.38 -17.11 16.10
C GLU A 789 34.93 -17.52 15.85
N ARG A 790 34.09 -17.42 16.87
CA ARG A 790 32.64 -17.65 16.74
C ARG A 790 31.90 -16.47 17.31
N HIS A 791 30.84 -16.07 16.61
CA HIS A 791 29.95 -15.01 17.08
C HIS A 791 29.23 -15.36 18.38
N ARG A 792 28.94 -16.66 18.60
CA ARG A 792 28.21 -17.15 19.76
C ARG A 792 28.61 -18.56 20.18
N GLU A 793 28.17 -18.94 21.37
CA GLU A 793 28.22 -20.32 21.86
C GLU A 793 27.28 -21.23 21.04
N MET A 794 27.61 -22.52 20.96
CA MET A 794 26.78 -23.50 20.24
C MET A 794 25.41 -23.66 20.91
N ASP A 795 24.36 -23.57 20.11
CA ASP A 795 22.99 -23.79 20.57
C ASP A 795 22.70 -25.30 20.68
N TRP A 796 21.72 -25.67 21.50
CA TRP A 796 21.33 -27.08 21.69
C TRP A 796 20.85 -27.74 20.39
N CYS A 797 20.35 -26.96 19.43
CA CYS A 797 19.94 -27.46 18.11
C CYS A 797 21.12 -27.87 17.22
N GLU A 798 22.33 -27.37 17.50
CA GLU A 798 23.53 -27.55 16.64
C GLU A 798 24.40 -28.73 17.08
N VAL A 799 24.07 -29.34 18.22
CA VAL A 799 24.71 -30.55 18.72
C VAL A 799 24.46 -31.70 17.74
N GLU A 800 25.47 -32.55 17.54
CA GLU A 800 25.43 -33.68 16.58
C GLU A 800 24.19 -34.56 16.73
N GLU A 801 23.72 -34.77 17.96
CA GLU A 801 22.53 -35.57 18.28
C GLU A 801 21.25 -35.01 17.65
N CYS A 802 21.10 -33.69 17.61
CA CYS A 802 19.97 -33.02 16.97
C CYS A 802 20.19 -32.93 15.45
N ARG A 803 21.39 -32.55 15.01
CA ARG A 803 21.76 -32.45 13.59
C ARG A 803 21.56 -33.76 12.83
N ALA A 804 22.04 -34.88 13.36
CA ALA A 804 21.92 -36.20 12.72
C ALA A 804 20.46 -36.62 12.44
N MET A 805 19.49 -36.11 13.21
CA MET A 805 18.06 -36.38 13.02
C MET A 805 17.37 -35.44 12.02
N LEU A 806 17.97 -34.28 11.74
CA LEU A 806 17.45 -33.24 10.84
C LEU A 806 18.08 -33.33 9.43
N GLU A 807 19.36 -33.70 9.35
CA GLU A 807 20.28 -33.59 8.20
C GLU A 807 20.38 -34.87 7.35
N GLN A 808 19.28 -35.59 7.13
CA GLN A 808 19.32 -36.76 6.23
C GLN A 808 19.53 -36.39 4.74
N ASN A 809 19.58 -35.11 4.33
CA ASN A 809 19.56 -34.69 2.91
C ASN A 809 20.25 -33.34 2.58
N LEU A 810 21.26 -32.87 3.32
CA LEU A 810 22.07 -31.74 2.84
C LEU A 810 23.21 -32.30 1.99
N PHE A 811 23.03 -32.28 0.68
CA PHE A 811 24.18 -32.33 -0.22
C PHE A 811 24.85 -30.96 -0.08
N ASP A 812 26.01 -30.90 0.57
CA ASP A 812 26.94 -29.78 0.43
C ASP A 812 27.35 -29.76 -1.05
N ASP A 813 26.65 -28.93 -1.81
CA ASP A 813 26.88 -28.72 -3.24
C ASP A 813 28.14 -27.87 -3.38
N ASP A 814 29.30 -28.44 -3.03
CA ASP A 814 30.63 -27.83 -3.18
C ASP A 814 31.29 -28.24 -4.49
N SER A 815 30.63 -29.12 -5.26
CA SER A 815 31.14 -29.63 -6.55
C SER A 815 31.43 -28.50 -7.53
N PHE A 816 30.64 -27.43 -7.50
CA PHE A 816 30.81 -26.27 -8.38
C PHE A 816 32.21 -25.64 -8.29
N LEU A 817 32.90 -25.77 -7.16
CA LEU A 817 34.23 -25.18 -6.96
C LEU A 817 35.32 -25.98 -7.68
N TYR A 818 35.04 -27.24 -8.01
CA TYR A 818 35.99 -28.22 -8.54
C TYR A 818 35.64 -28.73 -9.95
N GLU A 819 34.43 -28.46 -10.45
CA GLU A 819 33.95 -28.91 -11.77
C GLU A 819 34.79 -28.41 -12.95
N GLU A 820 35.36 -27.20 -12.86
CA GLU A 820 36.14 -26.60 -13.96
C GLU A 820 37.52 -27.24 -14.15
N THR A 821 38.10 -27.88 -13.12
CA THR A 821 39.43 -28.50 -13.19
C THR A 821 39.56 -29.57 -12.10
N THR A 822 39.52 -30.84 -12.53
CA THR A 822 39.63 -32.00 -11.62
C THR A 822 40.92 -32.00 -10.79
N ASP A 823 41.98 -31.39 -11.31
CA ASP A 823 43.27 -31.27 -10.63
C ASP A 823 43.20 -30.36 -9.39
N ARG A 824 42.12 -29.60 -9.19
CA ARG A 824 41.94 -28.75 -8.00
C ARG A 824 41.37 -29.50 -6.80
N LEU A 825 40.80 -30.70 -6.99
CA LEU A 825 40.32 -31.55 -5.89
C LEU A 825 41.43 -31.92 -4.91
N ARG A 826 42.70 -31.97 -5.37
CA ARG A 826 43.86 -32.22 -4.50
C ARG A 826 44.07 -31.16 -3.42
N PHE A 827 43.50 -29.96 -3.61
CA PHE A 827 43.55 -28.86 -2.64
C PHE A 827 42.37 -28.85 -1.67
N HIS A 828 41.50 -29.87 -1.70
CA HIS A 828 40.42 -30.05 -0.73
C HIS A 828 40.97 -30.66 0.56
N THR A 829 41.52 -29.84 1.45
CA THR A 829 42.10 -30.29 2.72
C THR A 829 42.15 -29.14 3.72
N ALA A 830 41.65 -29.36 4.96
CA ALA A 830 41.73 -28.37 6.04
C ALA A 830 43.17 -28.20 6.59
N THR A 831 44.00 -29.24 6.49
CA THR A 831 45.39 -29.31 6.95
C THR A 831 46.34 -29.72 5.82
N PRO A 832 46.68 -28.81 4.88
CA PRO A 832 47.53 -29.15 3.75
C PRO A 832 48.98 -29.43 4.19
N SER A 833 49.63 -30.40 3.54
CA SER A 833 51.06 -30.67 3.73
C SER A 833 51.90 -29.55 3.10
N ILE A 834 53.16 -29.41 3.53
CA ILE A 834 54.07 -28.41 2.96
C ILE A 834 54.34 -28.69 1.48
N GLU A 835 54.44 -29.96 1.09
CA GLU A 835 54.59 -30.34 -0.31
C GLU A 835 53.41 -29.86 -1.16
N LEU A 836 52.18 -30.00 -0.64
CA LEU A 836 50.96 -29.55 -1.30
C LEU A 836 50.90 -28.01 -1.37
N LEU A 837 51.36 -27.31 -0.33
CA LEU A 837 51.49 -25.85 -0.35
C LEU A 837 52.51 -25.39 -1.40
N THR A 838 53.70 -25.99 -1.43
CA THR A 838 54.72 -25.66 -2.44
C THR A 838 54.16 -25.88 -3.85
N ASP A 839 53.49 -27.01 -4.09
CA ASP A 839 52.82 -27.30 -5.36
C ASP A 839 51.72 -26.27 -5.69
N TRP A 840 50.95 -25.81 -4.70
CA TRP A 840 49.94 -24.76 -4.89
C TRP A 840 50.59 -23.43 -5.32
N TYR A 841 51.63 -22.97 -4.63
CA TYR A 841 52.35 -21.73 -4.98
C TYR A 841 52.99 -21.81 -6.37
N GLN A 842 53.59 -22.95 -6.72
CA GLN A 842 54.16 -23.18 -8.04
C GLN A 842 53.07 -23.15 -9.12
N THR A 843 52.00 -23.92 -8.94
CA THR A 843 50.89 -24.00 -9.89
C THR A 843 50.27 -22.61 -10.08
N ARG A 844 50.01 -21.88 -8.99
CA ARG A 844 49.40 -20.55 -9.04
C ARG A 844 50.28 -19.52 -9.73
N ALA A 845 51.59 -19.51 -9.47
CA ALA A 845 52.51 -18.61 -10.15
C ALA A 845 52.60 -18.89 -11.66
N MET A 846 52.59 -20.17 -12.06
CA MET A 846 52.53 -20.57 -13.47
C MET A 846 51.22 -20.17 -14.13
N ASP A 847 50.09 -20.28 -13.42
CA ASP A 847 48.78 -19.89 -13.94
C ASP A 847 48.70 -18.39 -14.17
N ILE A 848 49.20 -17.57 -13.22
CA ILE A 848 49.28 -16.11 -13.37
C ILE A 848 50.07 -15.74 -14.64
N ASP A 849 51.26 -16.31 -14.85
CA ASP A 849 52.02 -16.07 -16.09
C ASP A 849 51.25 -16.52 -17.33
N SER A 850 50.65 -17.70 -17.31
CA SER A 850 49.99 -18.29 -18.48
C SER A 850 48.74 -17.53 -18.91
N CYS A 851 47.97 -17.00 -17.95
CA CYS A 851 46.70 -16.31 -18.17
C CYS A 851 46.88 -14.80 -18.39
N SER A 852 47.62 -14.11 -17.52
CA SER A 852 47.70 -12.64 -17.52
C SER A 852 49.02 -12.08 -18.03
N ARG A 853 50.08 -12.90 -18.13
CA ARG A 853 51.46 -12.46 -18.45
C ARG A 853 52.02 -11.43 -17.47
N GLN A 854 51.41 -11.26 -16.31
CA GLN A 854 51.91 -10.35 -15.27
C GLN A 854 52.97 -11.05 -14.44
N VAL A 855 54.19 -11.05 -14.97
CA VAL A 855 55.35 -11.70 -14.35
C VAL A 855 55.63 -11.11 -12.96
N ASP A 856 55.39 -9.81 -12.75
CA ASP A 856 55.53 -9.15 -11.45
C ASP A 856 54.62 -9.78 -10.38
N CYS A 857 53.38 -10.11 -10.74
CA CYS A 857 52.42 -10.76 -9.85
C CYS A 857 52.85 -12.22 -9.56
N ALA A 858 53.30 -12.96 -10.56
CA ALA A 858 53.82 -14.32 -10.34
C ALA A 858 55.08 -14.30 -9.43
N LEU A 859 55.99 -13.35 -9.66
CA LEU A 859 57.23 -13.22 -8.89
C LEU A 859 57.00 -12.74 -7.46
N SER A 860 56.10 -11.78 -7.25
CA SER A 860 55.74 -11.32 -5.91
C SER A 860 55.10 -12.44 -5.07
N LEU A 861 54.24 -13.26 -5.67
CA LEU A 861 53.66 -14.43 -4.99
C LEU A 861 54.75 -15.40 -4.51
N VAL A 862 55.74 -15.70 -5.37
CA VAL A 862 56.86 -16.60 -5.03
C VAL A 862 57.79 -15.97 -3.99
N ARG A 863 58.05 -14.66 -4.07
CA ARG A 863 58.86 -13.94 -3.05
C ARG A 863 58.18 -14.00 -1.68
N LEU A 864 56.87 -13.74 -1.61
CA LEU A 864 56.09 -13.86 -0.38
C LEU A 864 56.12 -15.29 0.20
N ALA A 865 56.03 -16.30 -0.65
CA ALA A 865 56.15 -17.70 -0.22
C ALA A 865 57.53 -18.01 0.37
N LYS A 866 58.60 -17.45 -0.21
CA LYS A 866 59.97 -17.57 0.34
C LYS A 866 60.15 -16.82 1.66
N GLU A 867 59.55 -15.63 1.80
CA GLU A 867 59.53 -14.88 3.07
C GLU A 867 58.83 -15.66 4.19
N ARG A 868 57.88 -16.53 3.83
CA ARG A 868 57.11 -17.40 4.72
C ARG A 868 57.71 -18.80 4.88
N GLU A 869 59.00 -18.94 4.61
CA GLU A 869 59.79 -20.17 4.78
C GLU A 869 59.30 -21.40 3.98
N ILE A 870 58.59 -21.20 2.86
CA ILE A 870 58.15 -22.32 2.00
C ILE A 870 59.32 -22.79 1.11
N PRO A 871 59.72 -24.08 1.18
CA PRO A 871 60.88 -24.60 0.47
C PRO A 871 60.59 -24.92 -1.00
N GLY A 872 61.64 -25.01 -1.83
CA GLY A 872 61.58 -25.55 -3.19
C GLY A 872 61.10 -24.56 -4.26
N LEU A 873 61.21 -23.26 -3.98
CA LEU A 873 60.76 -22.18 -4.85
C LEU A 873 61.91 -21.35 -5.45
N GLU A 874 63.16 -21.70 -5.15
CA GLU A 874 64.35 -20.96 -5.56
C GLU A 874 64.52 -20.91 -7.08
N ILE A 875 64.42 -22.07 -7.74
CA ILE A 875 64.57 -22.19 -9.20
C ILE A 875 63.46 -21.39 -9.92
N LEU A 876 62.21 -21.54 -9.47
CA LEU A 876 61.08 -20.81 -10.04
C LEU A 876 61.24 -19.29 -9.85
N CYS A 877 61.73 -18.86 -8.69
CA CYS A 877 62.04 -17.45 -8.43
C CYS A 877 63.13 -16.93 -9.38
N ASP A 878 64.18 -17.71 -9.64
CA ASP A 878 65.27 -17.32 -10.56
C ASP A 878 64.79 -17.22 -12.01
N ASP A 879 63.94 -18.15 -12.46
CA ASP A 879 63.31 -18.11 -13.78
C ASP A 879 62.39 -16.90 -13.92
N LEU A 880 61.56 -16.60 -12.90
CA LEU A 880 60.67 -15.44 -12.90
C LEU A 880 61.43 -14.10 -12.86
N VAL A 881 62.55 -13.99 -12.15
CA VAL A 881 63.43 -12.80 -12.20
C VAL A 881 64.01 -12.63 -13.61
N THR A 882 64.42 -13.73 -14.24
CA THR A 882 64.90 -13.70 -15.64
C THR A 882 63.77 -13.25 -16.57
N MET A 883 62.56 -13.75 -16.37
CA MET A 883 61.38 -13.36 -17.13
C MET A 883 61.00 -11.88 -16.92
N GLU A 884 61.05 -11.38 -15.68
CA GLU A 884 60.80 -9.98 -15.31
C GLU A 884 61.77 -9.06 -16.09
N THR A 885 63.07 -9.40 -16.06
CA THR A 885 64.07 -8.65 -16.83
C THR A 885 63.82 -8.67 -18.34
N LEU A 886 63.39 -9.80 -18.91
CA LEU A 886 63.11 -9.94 -20.34
C LEU A 886 61.89 -9.12 -20.79
N VAL A 887 60.83 -9.11 -19.97
CA VAL A 887 59.55 -8.46 -20.29
C VAL A 887 59.64 -6.94 -20.07
N TYR A 888 60.18 -6.49 -18.93
CA TYR A 888 60.10 -5.08 -18.53
C TYR A 888 61.36 -4.27 -18.85
N GLU A 889 62.54 -4.90 -18.92
CA GLU A 889 63.81 -4.16 -19.09
C GLU A 889 64.40 -4.29 -20.50
N THR A 890 64.48 -5.50 -21.07
CA THR A 890 65.15 -5.72 -22.37
C THR A 890 64.26 -5.47 -23.58
N SER A 891 62.95 -5.23 -23.37
CA SER A 891 61.94 -5.10 -24.44
C SER A 891 61.95 -6.27 -25.44
N CYS A 892 62.35 -7.48 -25.00
CA CYS A 892 62.35 -8.66 -25.85
C CYS A 892 60.93 -9.24 -26.02
N GLU A 893 60.78 -10.14 -27.00
CA GLU A 893 59.51 -10.68 -27.51
C GLU A 893 58.43 -10.93 -26.43
N LEU A 894 57.32 -10.19 -26.53
CA LEU A 894 56.13 -10.25 -25.65
C LEU A 894 55.37 -11.60 -25.69
N SER A 895 55.80 -12.55 -26.52
CA SER A 895 55.13 -13.84 -26.74
C SER A 895 55.74 -15.01 -25.99
N LEU A 896 56.89 -14.84 -25.32
CA LEU A 896 57.52 -15.91 -24.55
C LEU A 896 56.69 -16.23 -23.30
N THR A 897 56.47 -17.50 -23.00
CA THR A 897 55.82 -17.94 -21.75
C THR A 897 56.85 -18.43 -20.74
N LEU A 898 56.53 -18.46 -19.44
CA LEU A 898 57.43 -19.03 -18.43
C LEU A 898 57.79 -20.49 -18.73
N LYS A 899 56.83 -21.27 -19.26
CA LYS A 899 57.07 -22.66 -19.68
C LYS A 899 58.08 -22.73 -20.83
N ASP A 900 57.95 -21.84 -21.80
CA ASP A 900 58.91 -21.78 -22.91
C ASP A 900 60.31 -21.40 -22.40
N LEU A 901 60.40 -20.42 -21.49
CA LEU A 901 61.66 -20.02 -20.86
C LEU A 901 62.31 -21.21 -20.12
N GLN A 902 61.53 -21.99 -19.37
CA GLN A 902 62.01 -23.18 -18.65
C GLN A 902 62.54 -24.29 -19.58
N HIS A 903 62.05 -24.36 -20.82
CA HIS A 903 62.54 -25.29 -21.83
C HIS A 903 63.82 -24.82 -22.54
N LEU A 904 64.19 -23.54 -22.40
CA LEU A 904 65.42 -23.01 -23.00
C LEU A 904 66.66 -23.39 -22.20
N SER A 905 67.76 -23.60 -22.91
CA SER A 905 69.07 -23.76 -22.29
C SER A 905 69.56 -22.43 -21.71
N ASP A 906 70.41 -22.48 -20.67
CA ASP A 906 70.91 -21.26 -20.02
C ASP A 906 71.67 -20.32 -20.97
N ILE A 907 72.33 -20.87 -22.00
CA ILE A 907 73.00 -20.08 -23.03
C ILE A 907 71.99 -19.35 -23.92
N ASP A 908 70.85 -19.98 -24.25
CA ASP A 908 69.80 -19.34 -25.04
C ASP A 908 69.05 -18.27 -24.23
N LYS A 909 68.83 -18.50 -22.93
CA LYS A 909 68.33 -17.48 -21.99
C LYS A 909 69.25 -16.26 -21.96
N LEU A 910 70.57 -16.48 -21.85
CA LEU A 910 71.57 -15.41 -21.87
C LEU A 910 71.60 -14.64 -23.20
N ARG A 911 71.49 -15.35 -24.33
CA ARG A 911 71.39 -14.73 -25.67
C ARG A 911 70.15 -13.85 -25.79
N LEU A 912 69.01 -14.29 -25.25
CA LEU A 912 67.78 -13.49 -25.25
C LEU A 912 67.92 -12.21 -24.42
N LEU A 913 68.52 -12.29 -23.23
CA LEU A 913 68.76 -11.11 -22.38
C LEU A 913 69.58 -10.03 -23.11
N MET A 914 70.59 -10.44 -23.87
CA MET A 914 71.50 -9.51 -24.56
C MET A 914 71.08 -9.14 -25.99
N LYS A 915 70.02 -9.75 -26.55
CA LYS A 915 69.62 -9.63 -27.98
C LYS A 915 69.37 -8.20 -28.44
N ASN A 916 68.74 -7.38 -27.59
CA ASN A 916 68.35 -5.99 -27.91
C ASN A 916 69.32 -4.93 -27.36
N SER A 917 70.44 -5.34 -26.75
CA SER A 917 71.41 -4.40 -26.19
C SER A 917 72.10 -3.58 -27.29
N SER A 918 72.16 -2.26 -27.12
CA SER A 918 72.85 -1.37 -28.05
C SER A 918 74.32 -1.24 -27.67
N MET A 919 75.19 -0.92 -28.65
CA MET A 919 76.64 -0.79 -28.40
C MET A 919 76.98 0.23 -27.30
N GLU A 920 76.21 1.32 -27.18
CA GLU A 920 76.41 2.35 -26.15
C GLU A 920 76.01 1.89 -24.73
N ARG A 921 74.99 1.03 -24.62
CA ARG A 921 74.51 0.51 -23.32
C ARG A 921 75.07 -0.86 -22.97
N TYR A 922 75.77 -1.52 -23.88
CA TYR A 922 76.22 -2.91 -23.76
C TYR A 922 76.94 -3.21 -22.45
N VAL A 923 77.80 -2.31 -21.97
CA VAL A 923 78.51 -2.44 -20.68
C VAL A 923 77.55 -2.38 -19.50
N LYS A 924 76.62 -1.43 -19.53
CA LYS A 924 75.62 -1.26 -18.48
C LYS A 924 74.68 -2.48 -18.46
N ASP A 925 74.18 -2.88 -19.61
CA ASP A 925 73.30 -4.04 -19.81
C ASP A 925 74.01 -5.35 -19.38
N THR A 926 75.32 -5.46 -19.62
CA THR A 926 76.14 -6.57 -19.14
C THR A 926 76.13 -6.67 -17.61
N PHE A 927 76.35 -5.55 -16.91
CA PHE A 927 76.32 -5.54 -15.44
C PHE A 927 74.90 -5.65 -14.86
N GLN A 928 73.89 -5.18 -15.59
CA GLN A 928 72.50 -5.19 -15.13
C GLN A 928 71.80 -6.53 -15.37
N TRP A 929 72.10 -7.21 -16.48
CA TRP A 929 71.39 -8.43 -16.90
C TRP A 929 72.29 -9.67 -16.92
N MET A 930 73.42 -9.62 -17.65
CA MET A 930 74.28 -10.79 -17.82
C MET A 930 74.97 -11.23 -16.52
N VAL A 931 75.63 -10.32 -15.80
CA VAL A 931 76.37 -10.66 -14.57
C VAL A 931 75.43 -11.23 -13.49
N PRO A 932 74.26 -10.62 -13.19
CA PRO A 932 73.31 -11.19 -12.24
C PRO A 932 72.79 -12.56 -12.66
N PHE A 933 72.51 -12.77 -13.95
CA PHE A 933 72.09 -14.08 -14.48
C PHE A 933 73.18 -15.15 -14.29
N LEU A 934 74.43 -14.82 -14.64
CA LEU A 934 75.57 -15.73 -14.45
C LEU A 934 75.79 -16.09 -12.99
N HIS A 935 75.67 -15.13 -12.07
CA HIS A 935 75.74 -15.39 -10.63
C HIS A 935 74.64 -16.35 -10.15
N ARG A 936 73.40 -16.22 -10.67
CA ARG A 936 72.32 -17.17 -10.37
C ARG A 936 72.65 -18.58 -10.87
N CYS A 937 73.13 -18.71 -12.10
CA CYS A 937 73.55 -20.01 -12.65
C CYS A 937 74.71 -20.64 -11.86
N GLU A 938 75.69 -19.84 -11.40
CA GLU A 938 76.80 -20.32 -10.55
C GLU A 938 76.29 -20.87 -9.21
N GLY A 939 75.27 -20.24 -8.63
CA GLY A 939 74.62 -20.71 -7.40
C GLY A 939 73.91 -22.05 -7.55
N GLN A 940 73.43 -22.38 -8.76
CA GLN A 940 72.80 -23.67 -9.06
C GLN A 940 73.84 -24.76 -9.38
N LYS A 941 74.87 -24.40 -10.13
CA LYS A 941 75.95 -25.31 -10.53
C LYS A 941 77.29 -24.58 -10.55
N GLU A 942 78.20 -25.01 -9.67
CA GLU A 942 79.57 -24.46 -9.63
C GLU A 942 80.27 -24.58 -11.00
N GLY A 943 80.88 -23.47 -11.44
CA GLY A 943 81.56 -23.33 -12.73
C GLY A 943 80.65 -22.99 -13.92
N ALA A 944 79.32 -22.93 -13.75
CA ALA A 944 78.39 -22.63 -14.83
C ALA A 944 78.56 -21.21 -15.39
N ALA A 945 78.81 -20.20 -14.53
CA ALA A 945 79.04 -18.83 -14.98
C ALA A 945 80.25 -18.74 -15.91
N LYS A 946 81.33 -19.45 -15.55
CA LYS A 946 82.58 -19.45 -16.34
C LYS A 946 82.37 -20.09 -17.70
N SER A 947 81.68 -21.22 -17.76
CA SER A 947 81.39 -21.90 -19.03
C SER A 947 80.44 -21.11 -19.92
N LEU A 948 79.36 -20.55 -19.36
CA LEU A 948 78.35 -19.82 -20.13
C LEU A 948 78.91 -18.52 -20.70
N LEU A 949 79.68 -17.76 -19.90
CA LEU A 949 80.32 -16.53 -20.36
C LEU A 949 81.32 -16.80 -21.49
N ARG A 950 82.12 -17.87 -21.36
CA ARG A 950 83.03 -18.32 -22.41
C ARG A 950 82.28 -18.69 -23.68
N GLU A 951 81.28 -19.55 -23.58
CA GLU A 951 80.48 -19.99 -24.73
C GLU A 951 79.80 -18.82 -25.43
N PHE A 952 79.25 -17.88 -24.67
CA PHE A 952 78.62 -16.67 -25.19
C PHE A 952 79.60 -15.79 -25.96
N LEU A 953 80.73 -15.40 -25.36
CA LEU A 953 81.72 -14.52 -25.99
C LEU A 953 82.39 -15.15 -27.20
N VAL A 954 82.66 -16.46 -27.18
CA VAL A 954 83.21 -17.18 -28.33
C VAL A 954 82.19 -17.27 -29.46
N SER A 955 80.91 -17.54 -29.15
CA SER A 955 79.85 -17.57 -30.17
C SER A 955 79.63 -16.21 -30.83
N LEU A 956 79.77 -15.10 -30.08
CA LEU A 956 79.74 -13.75 -30.64
C LEU A 956 80.98 -13.47 -31.51
N ALA A 957 82.17 -13.83 -31.01
CA ALA A 957 83.45 -13.60 -31.69
C ALA A 957 83.58 -14.31 -33.05
N GLN A 958 82.91 -15.45 -33.23
CA GLN A 958 82.80 -16.14 -34.52
C GLN A 958 82.24 -15.22 -35.62
N GLN A 959 81.23 -14.40 -35.27
CA GLN A 959 80.56 -13.50 -36.20
C GLN A 959 81.16 -12.08 -36.21
N ASP A 960 81.48 -11.52 -35.05
CA ASP A 960 81.98 -10.16 -34.89
C ASP A 960 82.72 -9.96 -33.54
N LEU A 961 83.96 -9.45 -33.60
CA LEU A 961 84.78 -9.15 -32.41
C LEU A 961 84.43 -7.83 -31.71
N THR A 962 83.57 -6.99 -32.28
CA THR A 962 83.24 -5.66 -31.71
C THR A 962 82.63 -5.74 -30.30
N LEU A 963 81.62 -6.59 -30.08
CA LEU A 963 80.96 -6.75 -28.78
C LEU A 963 81.85 -7.48 -27.74
N PRO A 964 82.54 -8.59 -28.08
CA PRO A 964 83.53 -9.17 -27.17
C PRO A 964 84.63 -8.20 -26.74
N LEU A 965 85.12 -7.35 -27.64
CA LEU A 965 86.14 -6.34 -27.32
C LEU A 965 85.68 -5.39 -26.20
N ILE A 966 84.43 -4.94 -26.22
CA ILE A 966 83.87 -4.07 -25.17
C ILE A 966 83.93 -4.76 -23.80
N VAL A 967 83.63 -6.05 -23.74
CA VAL A 967 83.70 -6.85 -22.50
C VAL A 967 85.14 -6.98 -22.00
N PHE A 968 86.10 -7.22 -22.91
CA PHE A 968 87.51 -7.30 -22.57
C PHE A 968 88.10 -5.96 -22.12
N GLN A 969 87.72 -4.85 -22.75
CA GLN A 969 88.12 -3.50 -22.33
C GLN A 969 87.66 -3.18 -20.90
N HIS A 970 86.47 -3.63 -20.51
CA HIS A 970 85.92 -3.50 -19.16
C HIS A 970 86.34 -4.62 -18.20
N SER A 971 87.25 -5.50 -18.62
CA SER A 971 87.85 -6.54 -17.77
C SER A 971 89.35 -6.31 -17.54
N LYS A 972 89.89 -5.15 -17.93
CA LYS A 972 91.29 -4.81 -17.72
C LYS A 972 91.67 -4.83 -16.22
N PRO A 973 92.94 -5.16 -15.91
CA PRO A 973 93.52 -5.04 -14.57
C PRO A 973 93.16 -3.78 -13.78
N ASP A 974 93.12 -2.63 -14.46
CA ASP A 974 92.97 -1.30 -13.86
C ASP A 974 91.51 -0.84 -13.74
N CYS A 975 90.55 -1.63 -14.23
CA CYS A 975 89.13 -1.29 -14.14
C CYS A 975 88.59 -1.47 -12.70
N PRO A 976 87.82 -0.51 -12.18
CA PRO A 976 87.28 -0.57 -10.81
C PRO A 976 86.19 -1.64 -10.64
N GLN A 977 85.39 -1.90 -11.69
CA GLN A 977 84.40 -2.96 -11.75
C GLN A 977 84.67 -3.81 -12.98
N LYS A 978 85.01 -5.09 -12.78
CA LYS A 978 85.43 -6.01 -13.84
C LYS A 978 84.29 -6.96 -14.19
N ILE A 979 84.08 -7.21 -15.48
CA ILE A 979 83.12 -8.23 -15.94
C ILE A 979 83.74 -9.62 -15.77
N ILE A 980 84.99 -9.80 -16.22
CA ILE A 980 85.79 -11.00 -15.94
C ILE A 980 86.84 -10.63 -14.90
N GLY A 981 86.66 -11.12 -13.67
CA GLY A 981 87.59 -10.86 -12.56
C GLY A 981 88.81 -11.80 -12.53
N ASP A 982 88.67 -13.00 -13.09
CA ASP A 982 89.69 -14.04 -13.10
C ASP A 982 90.67 -13.85 -14.29
N PRO A 983 91.96 -13.55 -14.06
CA PRO A 983 92.92 -13.28 -15.12
C PRO A 983 93.17 -14.51 -16.02
N ASP A 984 93.09 -15.72 -15.47
CA ASP A 984 93.26 -16.96 -16.24
C ASP A 984 92.10 -17.17 -17.19
N GLN A 985 90.88 -16.93 -16.71
CA GLN A 985 89.67 -16.98 -17.53
C GLN A 985 89.69 -15.89 -18.62
N LEU A 986 90.13 -14.68 -18.29
CA LEU A 986 90.23 -13.57 -19.24
C LEU A 986 91.17 -13.91 -20.41
N MET A 987 92.37 -14.42 -20.12
CA MET A 987 93.33 -14.84 -21.14
C MET A 987 92.81 -16.00 -21.98
N ALA A 988 92.22 -17.02 -21.34
CA ALA A 988 91.71 -18.19 -22.04
C ALA A 988 90.57 -17.85 -23.00
N VAL A 989 89.59 -17.06 -22.56
CA VAL A 989 88.44 -16.67 -23.39
C VAL A 989 88.87 -15.72 -24.51
N ALA A 990 89.77 -14.77 -24.26
CA ALA A 990 90.27 -13.87 -25.29
C ALA A 990 91.07 -14.59 -26.39
N LEU A 991 91.94 -15.52 -26.01
CA LEU A 991 92.67 -16.38 -26.95
C LEU A 991 91.69 -17.14 -27.85
N GLU A 992 90.69 -17.76 -27.24
CA GLU A 992 89.69 -18.55 -27.96
C GLU A 992 88.80 -17.70 -28.86
N SER A 993 88.35 -16.54 -28.39
CA SER A 993 87.57 -15.58 -29.18
C SER A 993 88.32 -15.17 -30.44
N ILE A 994 89.61 -14.80 -30.33
CA ILE A 994 90.42 -14.37 -31.49
C ILE A 994 90.64 -15.53 -32.47
N TYR A 995 90.97 -16.73 -31.99
CA TYR A 995 91.16 -17.89 -32.88
C TYR A 995 89.85 -18.42 -33.49
N SER A 996 88.71 -18.14 -32.88
CA SER A 996 87.39 -18.55 -33.36
C SER A 996 86.77 -17.60 -34.40
N SER A 997 87.31 -16.41 -34.60
CA SER A 997 86.74 -15.42 -35.51
C SER A 997 86.87 -15.87 -36.96
N GLU A 998 85.76 -15.91 -37.70
CA GLU A 998 85.74 -16.33 -39.12
C GLU A 998 85.99 -15.16 -40.08
N ARG A 999 85.97 -13.91 -39.57
CA ARG A 999 86.15 -12.69 -40.36
C ARG A 999 87.61 -12.31 -40.50
N ASP A 1000 88.00 -11.93 -41.72
CA ASP A 1000 89.37 -11.53 -42.07
C ASP A 1000 89.58 -10.00 -42.02
N ASP A 1001 88.53 -9.21 -41.83
CA ASP A 1001 88.55 -7.74 -41.88
C ASP A 1001 88.70 -7.05 -40.50
N GLN A 1002 88.92 -7.81 -39.42
CA GLN A 1002 88.86 -7.31 -38.03
C GLN A 1002 90.20 -7.34 -37.26
N LEU A 1003 91.34 -7.38 -37.96
CA LEU A 1003 92.67 -7.50 -37.36
C LEU A 1003 92.96 -6.42 -36.29
N SER A 1004 92.50 -5.18 -36.49
CA SER A 1004 92.68 -4.09 -35.51
C SER A 1004 92.02 -4.39 -34.17
N LEU A 1005 90.84 -5.01 -34.19
CA LEU A 1005 90.13 -5.40 -32.97
C LEU A 1005 90.87 -6.52 -32.23
N CYS A 1006 91.54 -7.44 -32.93
CA CYS A 1006 92.38 -8.47 -32.31
C CYS A 1006 93.55 -7.87 -31.53
N TYR A 1007 94.20 -6.83 -32.07
CA TYR A 1007 95.24 -6.08 -31.35
C TYR A 1007 94.67 -5.36 -30.13
N ASP A 1008 93.51 -4.71 -30.26
CA ASP A 1008 92.85 -4.02 -29.15
C ASP A 1008 92.46 -5.01 -28.02
N ILE A 1009 92.04 -6.24 -28.35
CA ILE A 1009 91.77 -7.29 -27.36
C ILE A 1009 93.06 -7.74 -26.66
N LEU A 1010 94.16 -7.93 -27.41
CA LEU A 1010 95.45 -8.32 -26.84
C LEU A 1010 95.98 -7.29 -25.84
N GLU A 1011 95.79 -5.99 -26.12
CA GLU A 1011 96.14 -4.91 -25.20
C GLU A 1011 95.31 -4.89 -23.90
N CYS A 1012 94.18 -5.61 -23.85
CA CYS A 1012 93.36 -5.72 -22.64
C CYS A 1012 93.84 -6.81 -21.66
N LEU A 1013 94.78 -7.67 -22.08
CA LEU A 1013 95.23 -8.80 -21.27
C LEU A 1013 96.24 -8.39 -20.18
N PRO A 1014 96.27 -9.12 -19.05
CA PRO A 1014 97.21 -8.85 -17.97
C PRO A 1014 98.67 -9.10 -18.42
N GLN A 1015 99.59 -8.24 -17.96
CA GLN A 1015 101.02 -8.43 -18.18
C GLN A 1015 101.56 -9.57 -17.33
N ARG A 1016 102.64 -10.22 -17.80
CA ARG A 1016 103.29 -11.33 -17.08
C ARG A 1016 103.71 -10.87 -15.67
N GLY A 1017 103.24 -11.58 -14.65
CA GLY A 1017 103.46 -11.24 -13.24
C GLY A 1017 102.28 -10.53 -12.54
N TYR A 1018 101.14 -10.39 -13.21
CA TYR A 1018 99.90 -9.88 -12.61
C TYR A 1018 99.02 -11.04 -12.09
N GLY A 1019 98.68 -11.05 -10.80
CA GLY A 1019 97.83 -12.06 -10.17
C GLY A 1019 98.59 -13.13 -9.36
N GLN A 1020 97.92 -14.22 -8.99
CA GLN A 1020 98.55 -15.38 -8.32
C GLN A 1020 99.18 -16.28 -9.38
N ASP A 1021 100.48 -16.60 -9.26
CA ASP A 1021 101.17 -17.48 -10.21
C ASP A 1021 100.71 -18.94 -10.05
N THR A 1022 99.89 -19.42 -10.98
CA THR A 1022 99.50 -20.83 -11.10
C THR A 1022 100.25 -21.50 -12.27
N ALA A 1023 100.32 -22.83 -12.32
CA ALA A 1023 100.90 -23.51 -13.48
C ALA A 1023 100.13 -23.23 -14.79
N ILE A 1024 98.85 -22.84 -14.67
CA ILE A 1024 97.95 -22.52 -15.79
C ILE A 1024 98.25 -21.11 -16.31
N THR A 1025 98.49 -20.11 -15.44
CA THR A 1025 98.84 -18.74 -15.85
C THR A 1025 100.05 -18.70 -16.77
N ALA A 1026 101.12 -19.44 -16.43
CA ALA A 1026 102.36 -19.49 -17.20
C ALA A 1026 102.14 -20.08 -18.60
N SER A 1027 101.35 -21.16 -18.70
CA SER A 1027 100.99 -21.77 -19.99
C SER A 1027 100.12 -20.86 -20.85
N LEU A 1028 99.20 -20.10 -20.25
CA LEU A 1028 98.35 -19.15 -20.97
C LEU A 1028 99.16 -17.97 -21.50
N HIS A 1029 100.07 -17.40 -20.70
CA HIS A 1029 100.99 -16.37 -21.18
C HIS A 1029 101.86 -16.84 -22.35
N ASP A 1030 102.38 -18.07 -22.30
CA ASP A 1030 103.13 -18.64 -23.42
C ASP A 1030 102.26 -18.83 -24.69
N GLN A 1031 100.94 -18.99 -24.56
CA GLN A 1031 99.99 -19.01 -25.68
C GLN A 1031 99.67 -17.60 -26.19
N VAL A 1032 99.56 -16.61 -25.31
CA VAL A 1032 99.42 -15.18 -25.69
C VAL A 1032 100.65 -14.71 -26.48
N ASP A 1033 101.86 -15.07 -26.04
CA ASP A 1033 103.10 -14.77 -26.77
C ASP A 1033 103.14 -15.41 -28.17
N LYS A 1034 102.49 -16.56 -28.35
CA LYS A 1034 102.33 -17.21 -29.66
C LYS A 1034 101.28 -16.49 -30.51
N LEU A 1035 100.16 -16.08 -29.92
CA LEU A 1035 99.13 -15.29 -30.60
C LEU A 1035 99.71 -13.96 -31.10
N GLU A 1036 100.49 -13.25 -30.29
CA GLU A 1036 101.15 -11.99 -30.69
C GLU A 1036 102.06 -12.21 -31.92
N LYS A 1037 102.74 -13.36 -32.01
CA LYS A 1037 103.52 -13.75 -33.19
C LYS A 1037 102.68 -14.13 -34.40
N HIS A 1038 101.46 -14.62 -34.21
CA HIS A 1038 100.55 -14.96 -35.31
C HIS A 1038 99.83 -13.71 -35.87
N LEU A 1039 99.62 -12.67 -35.05
CA LEU A 1039 98.99 -11.41 -35.46
C LEU A 1039 99.96 -10.46 -36.19
N ARG A 1040 101.28 -10.57 -35.92
CA ARG A 1040 102.37 -9.85 -36.60
C ARG A 1040 102.72 -10.47 -37.95
#